data_AF-A0AAU1Q0W5-F1
#
_entry.id   AF-A0AAU1Q0W5-F1
#
_cell.length_a   1.000
_cell.length_b   1.000
_cell.length_c   1.000
_cell.angle_alpha   90.00
_cell.angle_beta   90.00
_cell.angle_gamma   90.00
#
_symmetry.space_group_name_H-M   'P 1'
#
loop_
_entity.id
_entity.type
_entity.pdbx_description
1 polymer ?
#
loop_
_entity_poly.entity_id
_entity_poly.type
_entity_poly.pdbx_seq_one_letter_code
_entity_poly.pdbx_strand_id
1 'polypeptide(L)'
;MRRPPTLRKLVQLLIPTVAAAGLGLTMLAPNGTAAPAGAGAPKPAPRSAPAPQPASATVLAADLAPGHAVDPARSATKTSNPAQRPPLPAAQNSAERKKARSAAKAAADCNVSDFTSKTGAALVEQIKQSETTCINTLFSVTGEDSKALFREEQMVTVANALKDVATNYPGDNSTFATQVVLYLRAGYYIQYNQPENVGEYGPTLKSAIQGALDAFFGSSHAFDVTEANGETLAETVTLIDSSGENARHLDVVKRLQKDYNSSYDEFYGMVAAVNNTYTVLFRGHQLPEFAEAVQADPSVLTGLRDFAVAHDDLLGTDKSYLASNAGRELARFLQHAGLKDTVKPLVKELLGRSEITGRTAPLWVGLAEMTGEYDKENCAEYDTCDLQNRVRDAVLTIKHECGPSAKILAQELTASELSATCDSILKQDPVFHNIVKDNGPVKDDNNTSIEIVAFNSSADYKTYAGVVFGIDTNNGGMYLEGDPAAEGNQPRFIAYEQRAEDGAFQIWNLNHEYTHYLDGRFDMYGDFAAGQTTPTVMWVEGFAEYVSYSYRGVTYDRAIEEAGKNTYKLSQLFGTTYENADTTRIYQWGYLGVRYMLQSHPEDVATLLGHYRAGEYDAAHSLLRDTIGTKYDADFADWLSKCAGGDCGQLPARSAR
;
A
#
# COMPACT_ATOMS: atom_id res chain seq x y z
N MET A 1 37.56 1.46 64.40
CA MET A 1 36.77 0.22 64.32
C MET A 1 37.06 -0.38 62.94
N ARG A 2 38.02 -1.33 62.86
CA ARG A 2 37.81 -2.79 62.67
C ARG A 2 36.81 -3.09 61.54
N ARG A 3 37.08 -3.86 60.49
CA ARG A 3 38.24 -4.36 59.70
C ARG A 3 37.55 -5.08 58.48
N PRO A 4 38.23 -5.28 57.34
CA PRO A 4 37.70 -5.75 56.03
C PRO A 4 37.87 -7.29 55.90
N PRO A 5 38.27 -7.97 54.79
CA PRO A 5 38.23 -7.81 53.31
C PRO A 5 37.66 -9.10 52.61
N THR A 6 37.68 -9.33 51.28
CA THR A 6 38.75 -9.99 50.45
C THR A 6 38.29 -9.91 48.95
N LEU A 7 39.02 -9.52 47.90
CA LEU A 7 40.37 -9.71 47.32
C LEU A 7 40.67 -11.08 46.65
N ARG A 8 40.85 -11.01 45.30
CA ARG A 8 41.83 -11.75 44.43
C ARG A 8 41.57 -13.25 44.14
N LYS A 9 41.93 -13.85 43.00
CA LYS A 9 42.72 -13.51 41.78
C LYS A 9 42.65 -14.70 40.79
N LEU A 10 42.88 -14.44 39.48
CA LEU A 10 43.78 -15.10 38.49
C LEU A 10 43.92 -16.67 38.51
N VAL A 11 44.13 -17.44 37.44
CA VAL A 11 44.37 -17.27 35.99
C VAL A 11 44.62 -18.69 35.38
N GLN A 12 44.41 -18.83 34.06
CA GLN A 12 45.02 -19.79 33.09
C GLN A 12 44.87 -21.33 33.30
N LEU A 13 44.33 -22.12 32.35
CA LEU A 13 44.78 -22.52 30.98
C LEU A 13 45.44 -23.92 31.02
N LEU A 14 44.86 -24.90 30.30
CA LEU A 14 45.53 -25.98 29.53
C LEU A 14 44.62 -27.22 29.29
N ILE A 15 44.29 -27.42 28.02
CA ILE A 15 44.05 -28.69 27.27
C ILE A 15 45.37 -29.52 27.34
N PRO A 16 45.47 -30.89 27.28
CA PRO A 16 44.86 -31.78 26.27
C PRO A 16 44.44 -33.23 26.63
N THR A 17 43.60 -33.77 25.74
CA THR A 17 43.43 -35.15 25.19
C THR A 17 44.06 -36.38 25.87
N VAL A 18 43.29 -37.47 26.00
CA VAL A 18 43.69 -38.85 25.60
C VAL A 18 42.43 -39.66 25.21
N ALA A 19 42.52 -40.35 24.07
CA ALA A 19 41.58 -41.32 23.52
C ALA A 19 41.80 -42.74 24.07
N ALA A 20 40.76 -43.59 24.11
CA ALA A 20 40.92 -45.04 23.94
C ALA A 20 39.57 -45.73 23.64
N ALA A 21 39.62 -46.58 22.61
CA ALA A 21 38.54 -47.42 22.08
C ALA A 21 38.29 -48.69 22.91
N GLY A 22 37.13 -49.33 22.69
CA GLY A 22 36.86 -50.70 23.16
C GLY A 22 35.59 -51.29 22.56
N LEU A 23 35.75 -52.34 21.75
CA LEU A 23 34.73 -53.13 21.05
C LEU A 23 33.76 -53.88 21.98
N GLY A 24 32.57 -54.21 21.47
CA GLY A 24 31.75 -55.33 21.97
C GLY A 24 30.46 -55.56 21.17
N LEU A 25 30.45 -56.56 20.29
CA LEU A 25 29.25 -57.16 19.67
C LEU A 25 28.46 -57.98 20.71
N THR A 26 27.12 -57.87 20.72
CA THR A 26 26.16 -59.01 20.83
C THR A 26 24.73 -58.59 20.45
N MET A 27 24.03 -59.48 19.74
CA MET A 27 22.66 -59.37 19.21
C MET A 27 21.56 -59.48 20.28
N LEU A 28 20.38 -58.87 20.05
CA LEU A 28 19.02 -59.47 20.05
C LEU A 28 17.89 -58.40 20.02
N ALA A 29 17.14 -58.37 18.90
CA ALA A 29 15.68 -58.16 18.70
C ALA A 29 14.91 -56.96 19.35
N PRO A 30 13.78 -56.52 18.73
CA PRO A 30 13.34 -55.13 18.71
C PRO A 30 12.33 -54.79 19.82
N ASN A 31 12.46 -53.61 20.41
CA ASN A 31 11.39 -52.96 21.16
C ASN A 31 11.19 -51.55 20.62
N GLY A 32 9.91 -51.20 20.44
CA GLY A 32 9.44 -50.04 19.70
C GLY A 32 10.06 -48.73 20.16
N THR A 33 10.51 -47.95 19.16
CA THR A 33 10.90 -46.56 19.34
C THR A 33 9.67 -45.67 19.21
N ALA A 34 9.38 -44.98 20.30
CA ALA A 34 8.54 -43.79 20.34
C ALA A 34 8.97 -42.77 19.27
N ALA A 35 7.98 -42.09 18.69
CA ALA A 35 8.18 -40.97 17.78
C ALA A 35 9.01 -39.86 18.45
N PRO A 36 10.05 -39.30 17.78
CA PRO A 36 10.70 -38.11 18.28
C PRO A 36 9.74 -36.93 18.14
N ALA A 37 9.63 -36.16 19.22
CA ALA A 37 8.89 -34.92 19.29
C ALA A 37 9.27 -34.01 18.11
N GLY A 38 8.25 -33.54 17.39
CA GLY A 38 8.41 -32.60 16.29
C GLY A 38 9.12 -31.34 16.79
N ALA A 39 10.36 -31.14 16.35
CA ALA A 39 10.92 -29.82 16.27
C ALA A 39 10.03 -29.05 15.28
N GLY A 40 9.24 -28.12 15.80
CA GLY A 40 8.39 -27.25 15.00
C GLY A 40 9.23 -26.63 13.88
N ALA A 41 8.73 -26.76 12.65
CA ALA A 41 9.28 -26.05 11.51
C ALA A 41 9.46 -24.57 11.90
N PRO A 42 10.60 -23.93 11.57
CA PRO A 42 10.76 -22.50 11.78
C PRO A 42 9.60 -21.79 11.10
N LYS A 43 8.85 -20.95 11.84
CA LYS A 43 7.91 -20.01 11.23
C LYS A 43 8.67 -19.22 10.15
N PRO A 44 8.14 -19.07 8.93
CA PRO A 44 8.74 -18.22 7.91
C PRO A 44 8.98 -16.83 8.50
N ALA A 45 10.18 -16.28 8.29
CA ALA A 45 10.46 -14.91 8.65
C ALA A 45 9.43 -13.99 7.94
N PRO A 46 8.90 -12.96 8.61
CA PRO A 46 8.05 -11.97 7.94
C PRO A 46 8.82 -11.37 6.77
N ARG A 47 8.20 -11.36 5.58
CA ARG A 47 8.80 -10.81 4.36
C ARG A 47 9.00 -9.31 4.56
N SER A 48 10.24 -8.86 4.57
CA SER A 48 10.59 -7.45 4.80
C SER A 48 10.58 -6.59 3.54
N ALA A 49 10.41 -7.21 2.37
CA ALA A 49 10.35 -6.54 1.06
C ALA A 49 8.89 -6.38 0.61
N PRO A 50 8.52 -5.31 -0.12
CA PRO A 50 7.21 -5.21 -0.76
C PRO A 50 6.94 -6.37 -1.75
N ALA A 51 5.71 -6.52 -2.26
CA ALA A 51 5.40 -7.42 -3.38
C ALA A 51 5.73 -6.79 -4.75
N PRO A 52 6.15 -7.57 -5.78
CA PRO A 52 6.33 -7.04 -7.14
C PRO A 52 5.10 -6.23 -7.55
N GLN A 53 5.27 -5.29 -8.49
CA GLN A 53 4.10 -4.53 -8.93
C GLN A 53 3.08 -5.48 -9.59
N PRO A 54 1.77 -5.38 -9.27
CA PRO A 54 0.74 -6.11 -9.99
C PRO A 54 0.69 -5.65 -11.47
N ALA A 55 -0.26 -6.17 -12.26
CA ALA A 55 -0.49 -5.70 -13.62
C ALA A 55 -0.44 -4.17 -13.67
N SER A 56 0.13 -3.57 -14.72
CA SER A 56 -0.23 -2.18 -15.04
C SER A 56 -1.63 -2.21 -15.63
N ALA A 57 -2.61 -2.56 -14.78
CA ALA A 57 -3.81 -1.80 -14.80
C ALA A 57 -3.33 -0.34 -14.74
N THR A 58 -3.56 0.42 -15.82
CA THR A 58 -4.63 1.42 -15.74
C THR A 58 -5.14 1.53 -14.31
N VAL A 59 -4.35 2.14 -13.41
CA VAL A 59 -4.62 1.98 -11.99
C VAL A 59 -5.95 2.66 -11.79
N LEU A 60 -6.98 1.85 -11.57
CA LEU A 60 -8.24 2.27 -11.00
C LEU A 60 -8.06 2.74 -9.55
N ALA A 61 -6.84 3.07 -9.13
CA ALA A 61 -6.50 3.82 -7.94
C ALA A 61 -6.64 5.32 -8.22
N ALA A 62 -7.87 5.78 -8.46
CA ALA A 62 -8.13 7.22 -8.35
C ALA A 62 -9.61 7.61 -8.27
N ASP A 63 -10.58 6.73 -8.57
CA ASP A 63 -11.96 7.14 -8.35
C ASP A 63 -12.90 6.05 -7.85
N LEU A 64 -12.53 5.56 -6.68
CA LEU A 64 -13.52 5.67 -5.62
C LEU A 64 -13.82 7.17 -5.44
N ALA A 65 -15.10 7.54 -5.56
CA ALA A 65 -15.61 8.85 -5.16
C ALA A 65 -15.04 9.24 -3.78
N PRO A 66 -15.13 10.50 -3.33
CA PRO A 66 -14.85 10.88 -1.94
C PRO A 66 -15.16 9.73 -0.98
N GLY A 67 -14.13 9.11 -0.41
CA GLY A 67 -14.35 7.85 0.31
C GLY A 67 -13.13 7.01 0.62
N HIS A 68 -12.37 6.49 -0.36
CA HIS A 68 -11.69 5.20 -0.09
C HIS A 68 -10.23 5.12 -0.51
N ALA A 69 -9.39 4.67 0.43
CA ALA A 69 -8.00 4.33 0.20
C ALA A 69 -7.85 3.09 -0.71
N VAL A 70 -6.74 3.01 -1.44
CA VAL A 70 -6.38 1.87 -2.29
C VAL A 70 -5.95 0.67 -1.44
N ASP A 71 -5.49 0.95 -0.22
CA ASP A 71 -5.12 -0.05 0.78
C ASP A 71 -5.83 0.32 2.10
N PRO A 72 -6.82 -0.47 2.56
CA PRO A 72 -7.61 -0.15 3.74
C PRO A 72 -6.86 -0.42 5.04
N ALA A 73 -5.58 -0.82 4.98
CA ALA A 73 -4.72 -1.05 6.14
C ALA A 73 -4.48 0.26 6.92
N ARG A 74 -5.43 0.58 7.79
CA ARG A 74 -5.21 1.50 8.90
C ARG A 74 -4.36 0.78 9.91
N SER A 75 -3.26 1.41 10.30
CA SER A 75 -2.40 0.86 11.33
C SER A 75 -2.43 1.78 12.55
N ALA A 76 -2.58 1.18 13.72
CA ALA A 76 -2.34 1.78 15.04
C ALA A 76 -0.90 2.32 15.20
N THR A 77 -0.02 2.11 14.23
CA THR A 77 1.41 2.40 14.35
C THR A 77 1.91 3.27 13.20
N LYS A 78 2.93 4.09 13.48
CA LYS A 78 3.78 4.75 12.47
C LYS A 78 4.45 3.66 11.63
N THR A 79 3.79 3.21 10.57
CA THR A 79 4.20 2.00 9.85
C THR A 79 5.14 2.24 8.69
N SER A 80 5.27 3.47 8.17
CA SER A 80 6.06 3.65 6.96
C SER A 80 7.54 3.90 7.30
N ASN A 81 8.33 2.82 7.36
CA ASN A 81 9.78 2.95 7.24
C ASN A 81 10.12 3.59 5.87
N PRO A 82 10.83 4.74 5.81
CA PRO A 82 11.25 5.33 4.54
C PRO A 82 11.97 4.36 3.60
N ALA A 83 12.70 3.39 4.15
CA ALA A 83 13.37 2.34 3.39
C ALA A 83 12.41 1.44 2.61
N GLN A 84 11.16 1.29 3.07
CA GLN A 84 10.15 0.41 2.48
C GLN A 84 9.19 1.14 1.53
N ARG A 85 9.21 2.48 1.50
CA ARG A 85 8.34 3.26 0.62
C ARG A 85 8.87 3.24 -0.83
N PRO A 86 8.11 2.69 -1.80
CA PRO A 86 8.52 2.63 -3.19
C PRO A 86 8.57 4.04 -3.83
N PRO A 87 9.16 4.17 -5.03
CA PRO A 87 9.06 5.38 -5.84
C PRO A 87 7.60 5.76 -6.12
N LEU A 88 7.33 7.05 -6.31
CA LEU A 88 6.00 7.51 -6.68
C LEU A 88 5.59 6.90 -8.04
N PRO A 89 4.36 6.36 -8.16
CA PRO A 89 3.89 5.79 -9.42
C PRO A 89 3.69 6.88 -10.48
N ALA A 90 3.67 6.47 -11.75
CA ALA A 90 3.35 7.38 -12.84
C ALA A 90 1.93 7.93 -12.67
N ALA A 91 1.80 9.27 -12.69
CA ALA A 91 0.49 9.89 -12.57
C ALA A 91 -0.33 9.65 -13.84
N GLN A 92 -1.58 9.23 -13.66
CA GLN A 92 -2.54 9.10 -14.76
C GLN A 92 -3.34 10.39 -14.94
N ASN A 93 -3.44 10.90 -16.16
CA ASN A 93 -4.35 11.99 -16.47
C ASN A 93 -5.82 11.51 -16.52
N SER A 94 -6.77 12.43 -16.67
CA SER A 94 -8.20 12.08 -16.70
C SER A 94 -8.60 11.25 -17.92
N ALA A 95 -7.89 11.37 -19.05
CA ALA A 95 -8.18 10.59 -20.25
C ALA A 95 -7.72 9.14 -20.10
N GLU A 96 -6.52 8.94 -19.55
CA GLU A 96 -5.97 7.63 -19.19
C GLU A 96 -6.85 6.94 -18.15
N ARG A 97 -7.28 7.66 -17.11
CA ARG A 97 -8.24 7.14 -16.12
C ARG A 97 -9.59 6.75 -16.72
N LYS A 98 -10.07 7.46 -17.74
CA LYS A 98 -11.29 7.07 -18.45
C LYS A 98 -11.07 5.82 -19.31
N LYS A 99 -9.94 5.74 -20.04
CA LYS A 99 -9.54 4.57 -20.84
C LYS A 99 -9.42 3.33 -19.95
N ALA A 100 -8.77 3.48 -18.80
CA ALA A 100 -8.68 2.51 -17.71
C ALA A 100 -10.03 1.94 -17.29
N ARG A 101 -10.95 2.82 -16.90
CA ARG A 101 -12.31 2.46 -16.48
C ARG A 101 -13.09 1.74 -17.56
N SER A 102 -13.01 2.23 -18.79
CA SER A 102 -13.69 1.59 -19.93
C SER A 102 -13.16 0.20 -20.21
N ALA A 103 -11.84 0.00 -20.13
CA ALA A 103 -11.20 -1.29 -20.33
C ALA A 103 -11.59 -2.29 -19.23
N ALA A 104 -11.61 -1.86 -17.97
CA ALA A 104 -12.05 -2.71 -16.85
C ALA A 104 -13.53 -3.10 -16.95
N LYS A 105 -14.40 -2.17 -17.38
CA LYS A 105 -15.84 -2.44 -17.58
C LYS A 105 -16.12 -3.34 -18.80
N ALA A 106 -15.24 -3.30 -19.79
CA ALA A 106 -15.36 -4.08 -21.02
C ALA A 106 -14.61 -5.41 -20.95
N ALA A 107 -13.85 -5.68 -19.88
CA ALA A 107 -13.14 -6.94 -19.69
C ALA A 107 -14.12 -8.10 -19.86
N ALA A 108 -13.94 -8.88 -20.93
CA ALA A 108 -14.71 -10.10 -21.14
C ALA A 108 -14.54 -11.03 -19.92
N ASP A 109 -15.55 -11.88 -19.66
CA ASP A 109 -15.48 -12.92 -18.62
C ASP A 109 -14.23 -13.79 -18.86
N CYS A 110 -13.15 -13.48 -18.14
CA CYS A 110 -11.89 -14.17 -18.26
C CYS A 110 -11.97 -15.46 -17.44
N ASN A 111 -12.26 -16.58 -18.11
CA ASN A 111 -12.33 -17.86 -17.44
C ASN A 111 -10.91 -18.39 -17.19
N VAL A 112 -10.51 -18.41 -15.92
CA VAL A 112 -9.21 -18.96 -15.48
C VAL A 112 -8.99 -20.39 -15.99
N SER A 113 -10.07 -21.18 -16.12
CA SER A 113 -10.05 -22.54 -16.67
C SER A 113 -9.53 -22.64 -18.10
N ASP A 114 -9.65 -21.58 -18.90
CA ASP A 114 -9.17 -21.56 -20.29
C ASP A 114 -7.64 -21.62 -20.34
N PHE A 115 -6.98 -21.13 -19.29
CA PHE A 115 -5.54 -21.19 -19.12
C PHE A 115 -5.11 -22.44 -18.35
N THR A 116 -5.75 -22.76 -17.22
CA THR A 116 -5.34 -23.90 -16.38
C THR A 116 -5.52 -25.26 -17.06
N SER A 117 -6.42 -25.35 -18.06
CA SER A 117 -6.61 -26.56 -18.87
C SER A 117 -5.55 -26.75 -19.96
N LYS A 118 -4.64 -25.79 -20.16
CA LYS A 118 -3.65 -25.81 -21.25
C LYS A 118 -2.22 -25.78 -20.70
N THR A 119 -1.30 -26.31 -21.50
CA THR A 119 0.15 -26.29 -21.22
C THR A 119 0.92 -26.12 -22.53
N GLY A 120 2.21 -25.79 -22.44
CA GLY A 120 3.08 -25.74 -23.62
C GLY A 120 2.61 -24.71 -24.65
N ALA A 121 2.71 -25.06 -25.93
CA ALA A 121 2.30 -24.18 -27.04
C ALA A 121 0.80 -23.78 -26.98
N ALA A 122 -0.07 -24.66 -26.48
CA ALA A 122 -1.50 -24.36 -26.37
C ALA A 122 -1.78 -23.27 -25.31
N LEU A 123 -1.01 -23.25 -24.22
CA LEU A 123 -1.09 -22.17 -23.23
C LEU A 123 -0.59 -20.85 -23.83
N VAL A 124 0.55 -20.89 -24.52
CA VAL A 124 1.09 -19.69 -25.19
C VAL A 124 0.09 -19.10 -26.17
N GLU A 125 -0.56 -19.93 -26.98
CA GLU A 125 -1.57 -19.46 -27.93
C GLU A 125 -2.80 -18.86 -27.21
N GLN A 126 -3.24 -19.48 -26.12
CA GLN A 126 -4.33 -18.93 -25.29
C GLN A 126 -3.96 -17.54 -24.74
N ILE A 127 -2.73 -17.37 -24.24
CA ILE A 127 -2.23 -16.09 -23.75
C ILE A 127 -2.26 -15.05 -24.87
N LYS A 128 -1.74 -15.37 -26.06
CA LYS A 128 -1.69 -14.45 -27.20
C LYS A 128 -3.07 -14.03 -27.70
N GLN A 129 -4.05 -14.94 -27.68
CA GLN A 129 -5.42 -14.67 -28.12
C GLN A 129 -6.28 -13.96 -27.07
N SER A 130 -5.78 -13.80 -25.84
CA SER A 130 -6.51 -13.16 -24.76
C SER A 130 -6.32 -11.64 -24.78
N GLU A 131 -7.36 -10.91 -24.38
CA GLU A 131 -7.22 -9.48 -24.09
C GLU A 131 -6.33 -9.24 -22.87
N THR A 132 -5.59 -8.13 -22.85
CA THR A 132 -4.72 -7.78 -21.70
C THR A 132 -5.53 -7.59 -20.41
N THR A 133 -6.77 -7.11 -20.51
CA THR A 133 -7.75 -7.02 -19.42
C THR A 133 -8.07 -8.37 -18.80
N CYS A 134 -8.21 -9.42 -19.61
CA CYS A 134 -8.39 -10.80 -19.13
C CYS A 134 -7.12 -11.29 -18.41
N ILE A 135 -5.94 -11.13 -19.01
CA ILE A 135 -4.68 -11.54 -18.38
C ILE A 135 -4.45 -10.83 -17.04
N ASN A 136 -4.85 -9.56 -16.92
CA ASN A 136 -4.73 -8.81 -15.66
C ASN A 136 -5.55 -9.43 -14.51
N THR A 137 -6.64 -10.14 -14.79
CA THR A 137 -7.39 -10.88 -13.76
C THR A 137 -6.55 -11.99 -13.12
N LEU A 138 -5.55 -12.51 -13.84
CA LEU A 138 -4.69 -13.59 -13.35
C LEU A 138 -3.78 -13.16 -12.19
N PHE A 139 -3.61 -11.85 -11.93
CA PHE A 139 -2.86 -11.35 -10.77
C PHE A 139 -3.58 -11.57 -9.43
N SER A 140 -4.84 -12.02 -9.45
CA SER A 140 -5.67 -12.22 -8.24
C SER A 140 -6.02 -13.69 -8.00
N VAL A 141 -5.52 -14.62 -8.81
CA VAL A 141 -5.84 -16.06 -8.66
C VAL A 141 -5.21 -16.64 -7.41
N THR A 142 -5.90 -17.60 -6.80
CA THR A 142 -5.48 -18.26 -5.55
C THR A 142 -5.65 -19.76 -5.64
N GLY A 143 -5.11 -20.50 -4.66
CA GLY A 143 -5.32 -21.95 -4.56
C GLY A 143 -4.80 -22.73 -5.76
N GLU A 144 -5.45 -23.85 -6.11
CA GLU A 144 -4.97 -24.76 -7.16
C GLU A 144 -4.76 -24.09 -8.53
N ASP A 145 -5.56 -23.07 -8.86
CA ASP A 145 -5.43 -22.34 -10.12
C ASP A 145 -4.09 -21.61 -10.21
N SER A 146 -3.64 -20.95 -9.13
CA SER A 146 -2.36 -20.25 -9.11
C SER A 146 -1.17 -21.19 -9.38
N LYS A 147 -1.20 -22.40 -8.82
CA LYS A 147 -0.18 -23.43 -9.08
C LYS A 147 -0.27 -23.98 -10.49
N ALA A 148 -1.48 -24.25 -10.98
CA ALA A 148 -1.71 -24.78 -12.32
C ALA A 148 -1.21 -23.80 -13.40
N LEU A 149 -1.42 -22.50 -13.20
CA LEU A 149 -0.93 -21.44 -14.09
C LEU A 149 0.58 -21.25 -13.99
N PHE A 150 1.09 -21.06 -12.78
CA PHE A 150 2.38 -20.39 -12.60
C PHE A 150 3.51 -21.26 -12.08
N ARG A 151 3.35 -22.60 -12.03
CA ARG A 151 4.51 -23.48 -11.77
C ARG A 151 5.64 -23.25 -12.77
N GLU A 152 6.89 -23.48 -12.36
CA GLU A 152 8.10 -23.14 -13.13
C GLU A 152 8.05 -23.60 -14.59
N GLU A 153 7.57 -24.81 -14.88
CA GLU A 153 7.47 -25.36 -16.24
C GLU A 153 6.65 -24.47 -17.20
N GLN A 154 5.54 -23.90 -16.73
CA GLN A 154 4.71 -23.00 -17.55
C GLN A 154 5.42 -21.66 -17.73
N MET A 155 6.02 -21.14 -16.67
CA MET A 155 6.78 -19.89 -16.73
C MET A 155 7.95 -19.99 -17.71
N VAL A 156 8.68 -21.11 -17.72
CA VAL A 156 9.77 -21.38 -18.68
C VAL A 156 9.24 -21.43 -20.10
N THR A 157 8.10 -22.09 -20.31
CA THR A 157 7.44 -22.15 -21.63
C THR A 157 7.11 -20.74 -22.13
N VAL A 158 6.50 -19.91 -21.28
CA VAL A 158 6.07 -18.56 -21.66
C VAL A 158 7.27 -17.60 -21.80
N ALA A 159 8.33 -17.75 -21.00
CA ALA A 159 9.57 -16.97 -21.16
C ALA A 159 10.25 -17.27 -22.51
N ASN A 160 10.30 -18.54 -22.93
CA ASN A 160 10.79 -18.88 -24.26
C ASN A 160 9.90 -18.30 -25.37
N ALA A 161 8.58 -18.28 -25.18
CA ALA A 161 7.67 -17.62 -26.12
C ALA A 161 7.90 -16.11 -26.20
N LEU A 162 8.25 -15.44 -25.09
CA LEU A 162 8.62 -14.03 -25.08
C LEU A 162 9.86 -13.79 -25.94
N LYS A 163 10.90 -14.63 -25.79
CA LYS A 163 12.10 -14.56 -26.63
C LYS A 163 11.78 -14.69 -28.12
N ASP A 164 10.88 -15.60 -28.48
CA ASP A 164 10.47 -15.81 -29.88
C ASP A 164 9.76 -14.58 -30.46
N VAL A 165 8.80 -14.00 -29.73
CA VAL A 165 8.09 -12.78 -30.19
C VAL A 165 8.96 -11.53 -30.15
N ALA A 166 9.99 -11.52 -29.29
CA ALA A 166 10.94 -10.42 -29.15
C ALA A 166 11.98 -10.36 -30.27
N THR A 167 12.35 -11.50 -30.86
CA THR A 167 13.44 -11.61 -31.86
C THR A 167 13.22 -10.68 -33.08
N ASN A 168 11.98 -10.43 -33.48
CA ASN A 168 11.62 -9.48 -34.53
C ASN A 168 10.56 -8.48 -34.04
N TYR A 169 10.68 -8.03 -32.78
CA TYR A 169 9.71 -7.12 -32.19
C TYR A 169 9.59 -5.83 -33.03
N PRO A 170 8.39 -5.49 -33.54
CA PRO A 170 8.22 -4.42 -34.54
C PRO A 170 8.01 -3.02 -33.92
N GLY A 171 8.04 -2.89 -32.59
CA GLY A 171 7.72 -1.61 -31.91
C GLY A 171 6.22 -1.41 -31.67
N ASP A 172 5.44 -2.49 -31.76
CA ASP A 172 4.02 -2.51 -31.42
C ASP A 172 3.61 -3.91 -30.90
N ASN A 173 2.37 -4.05 -30.44
CA ASN A 173 1.87 -5.31 -29.89
C ASN A 173 1.32 -6.30 -30.95
N SER A 174 1.65 -6.16 -32.24
CA SER A 174 1.19 -7.09 -33.28
C SER A 174 1.74 -8.52 -33.12
N THR A 175 2.81 -8.69 -32.35
CA THR A 175 3.37 -10.01 -31.98
C THR A 175 2.82 -10.56 -30.66
N PHE A 176 1.88 -9.85 -30.02
CA PHE A 176 1.30 -10.17 -28.71
C PHE A 176 2.32 -10.18 -27.55
N ALA A 177 3.40 -9.42 -27.68
CA ALA A 177 4.45 -9.32 -26.67
C ALA A 177 3.88 -8.83 -25.32
N THR A 178 2.95 -7.88 -25.31
CA THR A 178 2.33 -7.37 -24.08
C THR A 178 1.62 -8.47 -23.30
N GLN A 179 0.82 -9.30 -23.97
CA GLN A 179 0.11 -10.42 -23.34
C GLN A 179 1.08 -11.39 -22.66
N VAL A 180 2.15 -11.75 -23.36
CA VAL A 180 3.18 -12.69 -22.86
C VAL A 180 3.92 -12.10 -21.66
N VAL A 181 4.29 -10.82 -21.72
CA VAL A 181 4.94 -10.10 -20.61
C VAL A 181 4.02 -10.01 -19.40
N LEU A 182 2.74 -9.67 -19.59
CA LEU A 182 1.74 -9.60 -18.51
C LEU A 182 1.56 -10.94 -17.80
N TYR A 183 1.51 -12.04 -18.56
CA TYR A 183 1.40 -13.38 -17.97
C TYR A 183 2.63 -13.71 -17.10
N LEU A 184 3.84 -13.40 -17.59
CA LEU A 184 5.07 -13.62 -16.82
C LEU A 184 5.07 -12.77 -15.54
N ARG A 185 4.65 -11.51 -15.62
CA ARG A 185 4.51 -10.65 -14.43
C ARG A 185 3.49 -11.21 -13.44
N ALA A 186 2.35 -11.72 -13.92
CA ALA A 186 1.34 -12.36 -13.07
C ALA A 186 1.94 -13.55 -12.33
N GLY A 187 2.73 -14.38 -13.01
CA GLY A 187 3.39 -15.53 -12.39
C GLY A 187 4.38 -15.15 -11.30
N TYR A 188 5.28 -14.18 -11.55
CA TYR A 188 6.20 -13.69 -10.51
C TYR A 188 5.47 -13.02 -9.34
N TYR A 189 4.41 -12.25 -9.60
CA TYR A 189 3.59 -11.61 -8.57
C TYR A 189 2.91 -12.65 -7.68
N ILE A 190 2.26 -13.65 -8.29
CA ILE A 190 1.55 -14.70 -7.57
C ILE A 190 2.51 -15.62 -6.84
N GLN A 191 3.67 -15.96 -7.43
CA GLN A 191 4.70 -16.75 -6.77
C GLN A 191 5.26 -16.01 -5.54
N TYR A 192 5.52 -14.70 -5.65
CA TYR A 192 5.96 -13.91 -4.51
C TYR A 192 4.95 -13.95 -3.36
N ASN A 193 3.65 -13.85 -3.66
CA ASN A 193 2.60 -13.82 -2.65
C ASN A 193 2.27 -15.21 -2.09
N GLN A 194 2.30 -16.25 -2.95
CA GLN A 194 1.88 -17.63 -2.66
C GLN A 194 3.01 -18.66 -2.95
N PRO A 195 4.24 -18.51 -2.42
CA PRO A 195 5.37 -19.36 -2.80
C PRO A 195 5.21 -20.80 -2.33
N GLU A 196 4.54 -21.03 -1.20
CA GLU A 196 4.25 -22.39 -0.71
C GLU A 196 3.32 -23.16 -1.66
N ASN A 197 2.50 -22.44 -2.42
CA ASN A 197 1.53 -23.03 -3.34
C ASN A 197 2.11 -23.20 -4.75
N VAL A 198 2.71 -22.14 -5.31
CA VAL A 198 3.29 -22.14 -6.66
C VAL A 198 4.60 -22.92 -6.73
N GLY A 199 5.40 -22.85 -5.67
CA GLY A 199 6.77 -23.37 -5.62
C GLY A 199 7.83 -22.31 -5.91
N GLU A 200 9.09 -22.73 -5.80
CA GLU A 200 10.27 -21.90 -6.10
C GLU A 200 10.57 -21.86 -7.60
N TYR A 201 11.14 -20.76 -8.05
CA TYR A 201 11.66 -20.62 -9.41
C TYR A 201 13.17 -20.83 -9.45
N GLY A 202 13.63 -21.72 -10.32
CA GLY A 202 15.00 -22.18 -10.40
C GLY A 202 15.83 -21.53 -11.50
N PRO A 203 17.07 -22.02 -11.68
CA PRO A 203 18.01 -21.50 -12.69
C PRO A 203 17.51 -21.69 -14.13
N THR A 204 16.59 -22.62 -14.38
CA THR A 204 16.01 -22.85 -15.70
C THR A 204 15.13 -21.67 -16.10
N LEU A 205 14.21 -21.24 -15.23
CA LEU A 205 13.42 -20.03 -15.49
C LEU A 205 14.30 -18.78 -15.56
N LYS A 206 15.29 -18.65 -14.66
CA LYS A 206 16.25 -17.54 -14.70
C LYS A 206 16.96 -17.43 -16.07
N SER A 207 17.43 -18.55 -16.62
CA SER A 207 18.08 -18.53 -17.94
C SER A 207 17.12 -18.19 -19.07
N ALA A 208 15.88 -18.69 -19.00
CA ALA A 208 14.85 -18.41 -20.00
C ALA A 208 14.43 -16.93 -20.00
N ILE A 209 14.21 -16.34 -18.81
CA ILE A 209 13.81 -14.93 -18.68
C ILE A 209 14.94 -13.98 -19.10
N GLN A 210 16.19 -14.29 -18.77
CA GLN A 210 17.35 -13.53 -19.26
C GLN A 210 17.41 -13.53 -20.79
N GLY A 211 17.26 -14.69 -21.42
CA GLY A 211 17.23 -14.78 -22.88
C GLY A 211 16.07 -14.03 -23.53
N ALA A 212 14.94 -13.91 -22.83
CA ALA A 212 13.77 -13.16 -23.29
C ALA A 212 13.94 -11.65 -23.18
N LEU A 213 14.40 -11.15 -22.02
CA LEU A 213 14.68 -9.74 -21.79
C LEU A 213 15.83 -9.24 -22.69
N ASP A 214 16.90 -10.02 -22.83
CA ASP A 214 18.00 -9.71 -23.76
C ASP A 214 17.51 -9.59 -25.21
N ALA A 215 16.61 -10.49 -25.66
CA ALA A 215 16.03 -10.42 -26.99
C ALA A 215 15.13 -9.19 -27.19
N PHE A 216 14.30 -8.86 -26.19
CA PHE A 216 13.41 -7.71 -26.27
C PHE A 216 14.19 -6.40 -26.31
N PHE A 217 15.04 -6.13 -25.30
CA PHE A 217 15.82 -4.90 -25.26
C PHE A 217 16.93 -4.82 -26.31
N GLY A 218 17.29 -5.94 -26.93
CA GLY A 218 18.15 -6.00 -28.10
C GLY A 218 17.48 -5.60 -29.42
N SER A 219 16.14 -5.52 -29.48
CA SER A 219 15.43 -5.08 -30.68
C SER A 219 15.68 -3.60 -30.98
N SER A 220 15.83 -3.25 -32.26
CA SER A 220 15.95 -1.86 -32.70
C SER A 220 14.70 -1.03 -32.42
N HIS A 221 13.54 -1.68 -32.24
CA HIS A 221 12.24 -1.03 -32.03
C HIS A 221 11.77 -1.03 -30.58
N ALA A 222 12.51 -1.66 -29.65
CA ALA A 222 12.11 -1.74 -28.25
C ALA A 222 11.93 -0.38 -27.59
N PHE A 223 12.63 0.64 -28.09
CA PHE A 223 12.65 1.99 -27.53
C PHE A 223 12.00 3.03 -28.46
N ASP A 224 11.21 2.59 -29.45
CA ASP A 224 10.46 3.51 -30.31
C ASP A 224 9.48 4.33 -29.46
N VAL A 225 9.54 5.66 -29.58
CA VAL A 225 8.69 6.58 -28.80
C VAL A 225 7.34 6.73 -29.48
N THR A 226 6.45 5.76 -29.24
CA THR A 226 5.10 5.72 -29.82
C THR A 226 4.06 5.22 -28.81
N GLU A 227 2.78 5.53 -29.03
CA GLU A 227 1.68 4.95 -28.23
C GLU A 227 1.68 3.42 -28.33
N ALA A 228 1.95 2.86 -29.52
CA ALA A 228 1.86 1.44 -29.79
C ALA A 228 2.93 0.60 -29.07
N ASN A 229 4.12 1.17 -28.83
CA ASN A 229 5.20 0.53 -28.09
C ASN A 229 5.07 0.70 -26.57
N GLY A 230 4.57 1.87 -26.14
CA GLY A 230 4.73 2.34 -24.76
C GLY A 230 4.23 1.36 -23.69
N GLU A 231 3.10 0.70 -23.91
CA GLU A 231 2.58 -0.31 -22.97
C GLU A 231 3.50 -1.53 -22.87
N THR A 232 3.92 -2.11 -24.00
CA THR A 232 4.83 -3.26 -24.00
C THR A 232 6.16 -2.92 -23.33
N LEU A 233 6.73 -1.75 -23.64
CA LEU A 233 7.99 -1.31 -23.04
C LEU A 233 7.85 -1.12 -21.52
N ALA A 234 6.81 -0.41 -21.06
CA ALA A 234 6.59 -0.18 -19.63
C ALA A 234 6.47 -1.50 -18.85
N GLU A 235 5.70 -2.45 -19.39
CA GLU A 235 5.51 -3.75 -18.75
C GLU A 235 6.77 -4.60 -18.79
N THR A 236 7.57 -4.50 -19.84
CA THR A 236 8.84 -5.24 -19.92
C THR A 236 9.89 -4.66 -18.96
N VAL A 237 9.90 -3.34 -18.72
CA VAL A 237 10.74 -2.74 -17.66
C VAL A 237 10.31 -3.24 -16.28
N THR A 238 9.01 -3.35 -16.00
CA THR A 238 8.54 -3.95 -14.74
C THR A 238 8.85 -5.45 -14.64
N LEU A 239 8.96 -6.16 -15.77
CA LEU A 239 9.37 -7.57 -15.77
C LEU A 239 10.84 -7.75 -15.37
N ILE A 240 11.73 -6.79 -15.66
CA ILE A 240 13.12 -6.79 -15.11
C ILE A 240 13.05 -6.94 -13.58
N ASP A 241 12.23 -6.09 -12.95
CA ASP A 241 12.05 -6.09 -11.52
C ASP A 241 11.35 -7.36 -11.01
N SER A 242 10.25 -7.74 -11.65
CA SER A 242 9.44 -8.91 -11.25
C SER A 242 10.27 -10.19 -11.25
N SER A 243 11.23 -10.31 -12.16
CA SER A 243 12.11 -11.48 -12.31
C SER A 243 13.42 -11.39 -11.53
N GLY A 244 13.70 -10.27 -10.85
CA GLY A 244 14.94 -10.07 -10.09
C GLY A 244 16.18 -9.86 -10.96
N GLU A 245 16.02 -9.37 -12.20
CA GLU A 245 17.12 -9.12 -13.15
C GLU A 245 17.66 -7.67 -13.09
N ASN A 246 17.42 -6.98 -11.97
CA ASN A 246 17.70 -5.55 -11.77
C ASN A 246 19.19 -5.21 -12.00
N ALA A 247 20.11 -6.07 -11.53
CA ALA A 247 21.55 -5.87 -11.70
C ALA A 247 22.00 -6.06 -13.15
N ARG A 248 21.38 -7.01 -13.87
CA ARG A 248 21.73 -7.35 -15.26
C ARG A 248 21.36 -6.23 -16.22
N HIS A 249 20.19 -5.61 -16.03
CA HIS A 249 19.61 -4.64 -16.94
C HIS A 249 19.76 -3.17 -16.50
N LEU A 250 20.84 -2.86 -15.77
CA LEU A 250 21.21 -1.47 -15.46
C LEU A 250 21.48 -0.63 -16.72
N ASP A 251 21.85 -1.25 -17.84
CA ASP A 251 21.99 -0.58 -19.13
C ASP A 251 20.64 -0.05 -19.67
N VAL A 252 19.56 -0.80 -19.49
CA VAL A 252 18.20 -0.38 -19.85
C VAL A 252 17.76 0.81 -19.00
N VAL A 253 18.02 0.76 -17.69
CA VAL A 253 17.76 1.88 -16.75
C VAL A 253 18.48 3.15 -17.22
N LYS A 254 19.80 3.05 -17.45
CA LYS A 254 20.61 4.18 -17.92
C LYS A 254 20.13 4.74 -19.25
N ARG A 255 19.75 3.87 -20.19
CA ARG A 255 19.26 4.28 -21.52
C ARG A 255 17.96 5.07 -21.42
N LEU A 256 16.96 4.53 -20.73
CA LEU A 256 15.65 5.19 -20.59
C LEU A 256 15.74 6.54 -19.89
N GLN A 257 16.58 6.65 -18.87
CA GLN A 257 16.84 7.93 -18.20
C GLN A 257 17.54 8.93 -19.13
N LYS A 258 18.53 8.48 -19.89
CA LYS A 258 19.29 9.35 -20.81
C LYS A 258 18.47 9.82 -22.02
N ASP A 259 17.64 8.95 -22.58
CA ASP A 259 16.93 9.19 -23.83
C ASP A 259 15.61 9.99 -23.61
N TYR A 260 15.11 10.02 -22.37
CA TYR A 260 13.90 10.77 -22.03
C TYR A 260 13.99 12.23 -22.45
N ASN A 261 12.93 12.70 -23.09
CA ASN A 261 12.70 14.09 -23.44
C ASN A 261 11.19 14.30 -23.63
N SER A 262 10.77 15.54 -23.92
CA SER A 262 9.34 15.90 -24.00
C SER A 262 8.54 15.13 -25.06
N SER A 263 9.16 14.44 -26.02
CA SER A 263 8.44 13.57 -26.98
C SER A 263 7.79 12.35 -26.30
N TYR A 264 8.23 11.97 -25.10
CA TYR A 264 7.65 10.87 -24.34
C TYR A 264 6.32 11.27 -23.70
N ASP A 265 6.14 12.56 -23.38
CA ASP A 265 5.05 13.07 -22.56
C ASP A 265 3.66 12.90 -23.18
N GLU A 266 3.58 12.71 -24.49
CA GLU A 266 2.33 12.40 -25.21
C GLU A 266 1.83 10.98 -24.91
N PHE A 267 2.73 10.06 -24.57
CA PHE A 267 2.43 8.63 -24.44
C PHE A 267 2.63 8.15 -23.01
N TYR A 268 1.53 7.93 -22.28
CA TYR A 268 1.55 7.40 -20.91
C TYR A 268 2.50 6.22 -20.74
N GLY A 269 2.43 5.22 -21.64
CA GLY A 269 3.28 4.04 -21.57
C GLY A 269 4.77 4.37 -21.65
N MET A 270 5.16 5.36 -22.47
CA MET A 270 6.56 5.79 -22.56
C MET A 270 7.02 6.49 -21.29
N VAL A 271 6.19 7.36 -20.72
CA VAL A 271 6.48 8.02 -19.43
C VAL A 271 6.54 6.98 -18.29
N ALA A 272 5.62 6.03 -18.28
CA ALA A 272 5.59 4.93 -17.32
C ALA A 272 6.83 4.05 -17.43
N ALA A 273 7.31 3.74 -18.65
CA ALA A 273 8.54 2.99 -18.84
C ALA A 273 9.76 3.67 -18.21
N VAL A 274 9.89 4.99 -18.36
CA VAL A 274 10.96 5.76 -17.71
C VAL A 274 10.80 5.71 -16.19
N ASN A 275 9.59 5.89 -15.68
CA ASN A 275 9.34 5.86 -14.23
C ASN A 275 9.57 4.47 -13.61
N ASN A 276 9.24 3.39 -14.32
CA ASN A 276 9.42 2.01 -13.84
C ASN A 276 10.90 1.68 -13.61
N THR A 277 11.83 2.41 -14.23
CA THR A 277 13.27 2.27 -13.93
C THR A 277 13.60 2.57 -12.47
N TYR A 278 12.86 3.46 -11.81
CA TYR A 278 13.07 3.75 -10.39
C TYR A 278 12.63 2.57 -9.51
N THR A 279 11.60 1.81 -9.91
CA THR A 279 11.24 0.56 -9.23
C THR A 279 12.35 -0.48 -9.37
N VAL A 280 12.95 -0.60 -10.56
CA VAL A 280 14.12 -1.47 -10.79
C VAL A 280 15.26 -1.10 -9.84
N LEU A 281 15.54 0.19 -9.63
CA LEU A 281 16.56 0.63 -8.69
C LEU A 281 16.17 0.35 -7.23
N PHE A 282 14.97 0.76 -6.84
CA PHE A 282 14.42 0.60 -5.49
C PHE A 282 14.51 -0.85 -5.01
N ARG A 283 14.09 -1.78 -5.87
CA ARG A 283 14.09 -3.22 -5.55
C ARG A 283 15.42 -3.91 -5.76
N GLY A 284 16.27 -3.36 -6.62
CA GLY A 284 17.65 -3.83 -6.78
C GLY A 284 18.39 -3.90 -5.45
N HIS A 285 18.14 -2.96 -4.53
CA HIS A 285 18.75 -2.97 -3.19
C HIS A 285 18.48 -4.23 -2.35
N GLN A 286 17.46 -5.03 -2.68
CA GLN A 286 17.19 -6.31 -2.00
C GLN A 286 17.93 -7.51 -2.64
N LEU A 287 18.63 -7.30 -3.76
CA LEU A 287 19.41 -8.32 -4.45
C LEU A 287 20.90 -8.16 -4.12
N PRO A 288 21.60 -9.23 -3.66
CA PRO A 288 23.01 -9.16 -3.29
C PRO A 288 23.92 -8.61 -4.41
N GLU A 289 23.68 -9.01 -5.66
CA GLU A 289 24.50 -8.65 -6.81
C GLU A 289 24.35 -7.19 -7.26
N PHE A 290 23.28 -6.50 -6.86
CA PHE A 290 22.95 -5.18 -7.39
C PHE A 290 23.92 -4.10 -6.93
N ALA A 291 24.25 -4.08 -5.64
CA ALA A 291 25.21 -3.11 -5.10
C ALA A 291 26.60 -3.29 -5.71
N GLU A 292 27.02 -4.54 -5.96
CA GLU A 292 28.28 -4.86 -6.63
C GLU A 292 28.27 -4.39 -8.09
N ALA A 293 27.17 -4.60 -8.82
CA ALA A 293 27.03 -4.12 -10.20
C ALA A 293 27.12 -2.59 -10.29
N VAL A 294 26.49 -1.85 -9.37
CA VAL A 294 26.58 -0.38 -9.33
C VAL A 294 27.96 0.10 -8.87
N GLN A 295 28.65 -0.63 -8.00
CA GLN A 295 30.06 -0.31 -7.66
C GLN A 295 30.99 -0.51 -8.85
N ALA A 296 30.75 -1.55 -9.66
CA ALA A 296 31.54 -1.81 -10.87
C ALA A 296 31.31 -0.75 -11.96
N ASP A 297 30.09 -0.21 -12.06
CA ASP A 297 29.73 0.86 -12.97
C ASP A 297 28.85 1.93 -12.27
N PRO A 298 29.47 2.94 -11.63
CA PRO A 298 28.74 3.97 -10.90
C PRO A 298 28.05 4.99 -11.81
N SER A 299 28.09 4.83 -13.14
CA SER A 299 27.49 5.80 -14.08
C SER A 299 25.98 5.95 -13.93
N VAL A 300 25.29 4.95 -13.36
CA VAL A 300 23.86 5.06 -13.01
C VAL A 300 23.62 6.15 -11.95
N LEU A 301 24.55 6.37 -11.02
CA LEU A 301 24.43 7.39 -9.98
C LEU A 301 24.51 8.80 -10.58
N THR A 302 25.46 9.01 -11.50
CA THR A 302 25.54 10.28 -12.24
C THR A 302 24.35 10.46 -13.18
N GLY A 303 23.84 9.39 -13.79
CA GLY A 303 22.64 9.42 -14.63
C GLY A 303 21.39 9.90 -13.88
N LEU A 304 21.16 9.41 -12.66
CA LEU A 304 20.06 9.87 -11.80
C LEU A 304 20.17 11.35 -11.45
N ARG A 305 21.39 11.80 -11.11
CA ARG A 305 21.67 13.20 -10.83
C ARG A 305 21.45 14.07 -12.07
N ASP A 306 21.96 13.65 -13.22
CA ASP A 306 21.84 14.39 -14.48
C ASP A 306 20.39 14.48 -14.93
N PHE A 307 19.60 13.41 -14.76
CA PHE A 307 18.17 13.42 -15.01
C PHE A 307 17.46 14.48 -14.16
N ALA A 308 17.70 14.48 -12.84
CA ALA A 308 17.07 15.45 -11.94
C ALA A 308 17.45 16.90 -12.27
N VAL A 309 18.69 17.14 -12.72
CA VAL A 309 19.16 18.48 -13.13
C VAL A 309 18.58 18.90 -14.49
N ALA A 310 18.56 18.00 -15.47
CA ALA A 310 18.11 18.28 -16.82
C ALA A 310 16.60 18.48 -16.89
N HIS A 311 15.85 17.81 -16.02
CA HIS A 311 14.39 17.82 -15.98
C HIS A 311 13.83 18.54 -14.76
N ASP A 312 14.56 19.54 -14.26
CA ASP A 312 14.08 20.45 -13.22
C ASP A 312 12.74 21.09 -13.63
N ASP A 313 12.50 21.32 -14.93
CA ASP A 313 11.26 21.88 -15.47
C ASP A 313 10.02 21.01 -15.18
N LEU A 314 10.18 19.71 -14.93
CA LEU A 314 9.08 18.83 -14.52
C LEU A 314 8.63 19.04 -13.08
N LEU A 315 9.50 19.60 -12.22
CA LEU A 315 9.15 19.87 -10.83
C LEU A 315 8.05 20.95 -10.75
N GLY A 316 7.04 20.69 -9.92
CA GLY A 316 5.81 21.47 -9.82
C GLY A 316 4.76 21.21 -10.91
N THR A 317 4.99 20.22 -11.77
CA THR A 317 3.99 19.72 -12.72
C THR A 317 3.40 18.38 -12.26
N ASP A 318 2.44 17.85 -13.02
CA ASP A 318 1.90 16.50 -12.84
C ASP A 318 2.94 15.39 -13.06
N LYS A 319 4.09 15.72 -13.69
CA LYS A 319 5.23 14.81 -13.92
C LYS A 319 6.39 15.00 -12.93
N SER A 320 6.20 15.78 -11.86
CA SER A 320 7.26 16.03 -10.86
C SER A 320 7.85 14.74 -10.27
N TYR A 321 7.07 13.66 -10.23
CA TYR A 321 7.49 12.35 -9.77
C TYR A 321 8.73 11.82 -10.51
N LEU A 322 8.93 12.14 -11.80
CA LEU A 322 10.09 11.66 -12.56
C LEU A 322 11.39 12.20 -11.96
N ALA A 323 11.50 13.52 -11.83
CA ALA A 323 12.70 14.17 -11.30
C ALA A 323 12.87 13.91 -9.79
N SER A 324 11.78 13.87 -9.02
CA SER A 324 11.86 13.59 -7.58
C SER A 324 12.25 12.15 -7.28
N ASN A 325 11.74 11.17 -8.06
CA ASN A 325 12.15 9.77 -7.93
C ASN A 325 13.63 9.60 -8.29
N ALA A 326 14.14 10.31 -9.30
CA ALA A 326 15.57 10.28 -9.63
C ALA A 326 16.44 10.69 -8.44
N GLY A 327 16.10 11.81 -7.78
CA GLY A 327 16.82 12.26 -6.59
C GLY A 327 16.66 11.32 -5.40
N ARG A 328 15.44 10.85 -5.13
CA ARG A 328 15.17 9.93 -4.02
C ARG A 328 15.92 8.61 -4.18
N GLU A 329 15.87 7.99 -5.36
CA GLU A 329 16.58 6.73 -5.61
C GLU A 329 18.10 6.91 -5.68
N LEU A 330 18.60 8.06 -6.12
CA LEU A 330 20.02 8.39 -5.95
C LEU A 330 20.43 8.39 -4.47
N ALA A 331 19.67 9.07 -3.61
CA ALA A 331 19.99 9.14 -2.19
C ALA A 331 19.81 7.81 -1.45
N ARG A 332 18.98 6.89 -1.96
CA ARG A 332 18.84 5.53 -1.40
C ARG A 332 20.14 4.72 -1.46
N PHE A 333 21.05 5.02 -2.39
CA PHE A 333 22.38 4.41 -2.42
C PHE A 333 23.28 4.80 -1.25
N LEU A 334 22.90 5.79 -0.42
CA LEU A 334 23.58 6.06 0.86
C LEU A 334 23.56 4.86 1.80
N GLN A 335 22.66 3.88 1.63
CA GLN A 335 22.68 2.66 2.42
C GLN A 335 23.96 1.81 2.21
N HIS A 336 24.65 1.99 1.08
CA HIS A 336 25.80 1.17 0.68
C HIS A 336 27.11 1.85 1.02
N ALA A 337 27.83 1.33 2.02
CA ALA A 337 29.08 1.92 2.50
C ALA A 337 30.12 2.17 1.38
N GLY A 338 30.26 1.22 0.44
CA GLY A 338 31.20 1.34 -0.70
C GLY A 338 30.83 2.39 -1.75
N LEU A 339 29.61 2.93 -1.71
CA LEU A 339 29.11 3.94 -2.64
C LEU A 339 28.95 5.33 -1.99
N LYS A 340 28.99 5.43 -0.65
CA LYS A 340 28.73 6.69 0.07
C LYS A 340 29.57 7.85 -0.47
N ASP A 341 30.88 7.69 -0.62
CA ASP A 341 31.76 8.78 -1.06
C ASP A 341 31.42 9.33 -2.45
N THR A 342 30.85 8.49 -3.32
CA THR A 342 30.35 8.89 -4.64
C THR A 342 28.98 9.55 -4.55
N VAL A 343 28.08 9.02 -3.71
CA VAL A 343 26.68 9.46 -3.61
C VAL A 343 26.53 10.78 -2.86
N LYS A 344 27.25 10.95 -1.73
CA LYS A 344 27.17 12.14 -0.87
C LYS A 344 27.26 13.47 -1.65
N PRO A 345 28.28 13.72 -2.49
CA PRO A 345 28.38 15.00 -3.21
C PRO A 345 27.23 15.22 -4.19
N LEU A 346 26.71 14.17 -4.83
CA LEU A 346 25.59 14.27 -5.77
C LEU A 346 24.28 14.62 -5.04
N VAL A 347 24.03 13.99 -3.89
CA VAL A 347 22.87 14.29 -3.03
C VAL A 347 22.93 15.73 -2.53
N LYS A 348 24.11 16.19 -2.07
CA LYS A 348 24.31 17.59 -1.63
C LYS A 348 24.09 18.59 -2.75
N GLU A 349 24.51 18.28 -3.97
CA GLU A 349 24.23 19.13 -5.13
C GLU A 349 22.72 19.29 -5.37
N LEU A 350 21.96 18.19 -5.40
CA LEU A 350 20.52 18.25 -5.65
C LEU A 350 19.75 18.91 -4.50
N LEU A 351 20.15 18.69 -3.24
CA LEU A 351 19.59 19.42 -2.09
C LEU A 351 19.86 20.93 -2.20
N GLY A 352 21.05 21.33 -2.64
CA GLY A 352 21.38 22.76 -2.85
C GLY A 352 20.71 23.41 -4.07
N ARG A 353 20.07 22.62 -4.94
CA ARG A 353 19.29 23.09 -6.11
C ARG A 353 17.79 23.11 -5.87
N SER A 354 17.33 22.58 -4.74
CA SER A 354 15.92 22.41 -4.41
C SER A 354 15.61 23.00 -3.05
N GLU A 355 14.33 23.25 -2.79
CA GLU A 355 13.85 23.89 -1.57
C GLU A 355 12.84 23.00 -0.86
N ILE A 356 12.76 23.11 0.47
CA ILE A 356 11.81 22.35 1.31
C ILE A 356 10.33 22.66 0.99
N THR A 357 10.05 23.82 0.39
CA THR A 357 8.72 24.24 -0.04
C THR A 357 8.68 24.65 -1.52
N GLY A 358 7.47 24.73 -2.06
CA GLY A 358 7.25 25.20 -3.43
C GLY A 358 7.59 24.16 -4.50
N ARG A 359 7.89 24.66 -5.70
CA ARG A 359 7.98 23.87 -6.95
C ARG A 359 8.89 22.64 -6.84
N THR A 360 10.05 22.79 -6.19
CA THR A 360 11.10 21.77 -6.10
C THR A 360 10.98 20.87 -4.87
N ALA A 361 9.98 21.07 -4.02
CA ALA A 361 9.84 20.33 -2.77
C ALA A 361 9.80 18.81 -2.89
N PRO A 362 9.14 18.21 -3.91
CA PRO A 362 9.18 16.76 -4.08
C PRO A 362 10.61 16.21 -4.19
N LEU A 363 11.51 16.93 -4.87
CA LEU A 363 12.92 16.55 -4.99
C LEU A 363 13.64 16.72 -3.64
N TRP A 364 13.53 17.89 -3.02
CA TRP A 364 14.21 18.19 -1.75
C TRP A 364 13.82 17.21 -0.65
N VAL A 365 12.51 16.98 -0.48
CA VAL A 365 11.97 16.12 0.58
C VAL A 365 12.35 14.66 0.35
N GLY A 366 12.31 14.17 -0.90
CA GLY A 366 12.74 12.82 -1.25
C GLY A 366 14.21 12.56 -0.96
N LEU A 367 15.09 13.53 -1.27
CA LEU A 367 16.52 13.47 -0.92
C LEU A 367 16.71 13.48 0.60
N ALA A 368 16.12 14.47 1.27
CA ALA A 368 16.30 14.70 2.69
C ALA A 368 15.84 13.51 3.54
N GLU A 369 14.71 12.88 3.17
CA GLU A 369 14.21 11.66 3.77
C GLU A 369 15.24 10.53 3.73
N MET A 370 15.87 10.28 2.58
CA MET A 370 16.89 9.24 2.43
C MET A 370 18.19 9.57 3.18
N THR A 371 18.56 10.86 3.30
CA THR A 371 19.67 11.23 4.19
C THR A 371 19.34 10.93 5.65
N GLY A 372 18.10 11.18 6.08
CA GLY A 372 17.66 10.92 7.45
C GLY A 372 17.56 9.43 7.77
N GLU A 373 17.29 8.60 6.76
CA GLU A 373 17.22 7.15 6.88
C GLU A 373 18.60 6.49 6.87
N TYR A 374 19.44 6.80 5.88
CA TYR A 374 20.67 6.04 5.61
C TYR A 374 21.98 6.75 6.00
N ASP A 375 21.91 8.01 6.40
CA ASP A 375 23.09 8.79 6.81
C ASP A 375 22.79 9.80 7.94
N LYS A 376 21.86 9.44 8.83
CA LYS A 376 21.34 10.30 9.92
C LYS A 376 22.42 10.96 10.76
N GLU A 377 23.49 10.23 11.09
CA GLU A 377 24.60 10.71 11.92
C GLU A 377 25.35 11.89 11.26
N ASN A 378 25.26 12.01 9.93
CA ASN A 378 25.88 13.06 9.13
C ASN A 378 24.87 14.10 8.62
N CYS A 379 23.67 14.18 9.21
CA CYS A 379 22.60 15.10 8.76
C CYS A 379 23.06 16.56 8.61
N ALA A 380 24.05 17.00 9.39
CA ALA A 380 24.60 18.35 9.34
C ALA A 380 25.34 18.64 8.02
N GLU A 381 25.89 17.62 7.35
CA GLU A 381 26.55 17.77 6.05
C GLU A 381 25.57 18.09 4.91
N TYR A 382 24.29 17.74 5.09
CA TYR A 382 23.20 17.90 4.12
C TYR A 382 22.25 19.04 4.47
N ASP A 383 22.36 19.62 5.67
CA ASP A 383 21.34 20.48 6.28
C ASP A 383 19.95 19.81 6.40
N THR A 384 19.92 18.56 6.85
CA THR A 384 18.69 17.77 7.00
C THR A 384 18.44 17.26 8.42
N CYS A 385 19.19 17.78 9.41
CA CYS A 385 18.93 17.47 10.82
C CYS A 385 17.55 17.96 11.25
N ASP A 386 16.92 17.23 12.19
CA ASP A 386 15.55 17.53 12.68
C ASP A 386 14.50 17.61 11.55
N LEU A 387 14.66 16.75 10.53
CA LEU A 387 13.89 16.79 9.29
C LEU A 387 12.38 16.88 9.51
N GLN A 388 11.83 16.03 10.38
CA GLN A 388 10.37 15.94 10.58
C GLN A 388 9.79 17.27 11.07
N ASN A 389 10.42 17.90 12.08
CA ASN A 389 9.94 19.17 12.60
C ASN A 389 10.19 20.31 11.60
N ARG A 390 11.33 20.32 10.91
CA ARG A 390 11.62 21.32 9.87
C ARG A 390 10.60 21.30 8.75
N VAL A 391 10.27 20.12 8.23
CA VAL A 391 9.26 19.97 7.17
C VAL A 391 7.89 20.38 7.70
N ARG A 392 7.49 19.88 8.87
CA ARG A 392 6.21 20.23 9.51
C ARG A 392 6.06 21.74 9.64
N ASP A 393 7.05 22.41 10.24
CA ASP A 393 6.97 23.83 10.56
C ASP A 393 7.10 24.71 9.29
N ALA A 394 7.75 24.22 8.24
CA ALA A 394 7.84 24.91 6.95
C ALA A 394 6.52 24.88 6.16
N VAL A 395 5.76 23.78 6.25
CA VAL A 395 4.56 23.60 5.41
C VAL A 395 3.26 23.81 6.17
N LEU A 396 3.15 23.37 7.43
CA LEU A 396 1.93 23.47 8.22
C LEU A 396 1.95 24.73 9.10
N THR A 397 1.80 25.88 8.45
CA THR A 397 1.98 27.19 9.09
C THR A 397 0.71 27.75 9.75
N ILE A 398 -0.46 27.26 9.35
CA ILE A 398 -1.75 27.69 9.90
C ILE A 398 -2.07 26.82 11.12
N LYS A 399 -2.25 27.45 12.28
CA LYS A 399 -2.66 26.81 13.54
C LYS A 399 -3.95 27.46 14.00
N HIS A 400 -5.03 26.69 14.11
CA HIS A 400 -6.36 27.21 14.41
C HIS A 400 -7.07 26.32 15.43
N GLU A 401 -7.59 26.91 16.51
CA GLU A 401 -8.34 26.18 17.53
C GLU A 401 -9.83 26.21 17.18
N CYS A 402 -10.48 25.04 17.05
CA CYS A 402 -11.94 24.97 16.85
C CYS A 402 -12.69 24.99 18.19
N GLY A 403 -12.02 24.68 19.29
CA GLY A 403 -12.61 24.54 20.62
C GLY A 403 -11.76 23.61 21.49
N PRO A 404 -12.29 23.12 22.63
CA PRO A 404 -11.51 22.26 23.52
C PRO A 404 -11.25 20.86 22.95
N SER A 405 -12.06 20.39 21.99
CA SER A 405 -12.03 19.02 21.47
C SER A 405 -11.34 18.88 20.10
N ALA A 406 -11.00 19.97 19.42
CA ALA A 406 -10.40 19.91 18.10
C ALA A 406 -9.57 21.16 17.76
N LYS A 407 -8.46 20.93 17.03
CA LYS A 407 -7.61 21.95 16.43
C LYS A 407 -7.25 21.58 15.00
N ILE A 408 -6.93 22.59 14.19
CA ILE A 408 -6.53 22.46 12.80
C ILE A 408 -5.07 22.92 12.67
N LEU A 409 -4.28 22.09 11.99
CA LEU A 409 -2.92 22.37 11.56
C LEU A 409 -2.86 22.27 10.03
N ALA A 410 -2.73 23.39 9.33
CA ALA A 410 -2.95 23.45 7.89
C ALA A 410 -1.81 24.11 7.11
N GLN A 411 -1.66 23.69 5.86
CA GLN A 411 -0.74 24.32 4.90
C GLN A 411 -1.35 25.55 4.27
N GLU A 412 -2.55 25.40 3.75
CA GLU A 412 -3.40 26.46 3.22
C GLU A 412 -4.82 26.21 3.71
N LEU A 413 -5.59 27.28 3.90
CA LEU A 413 -7.00 27.26 4.29
C LEU A 413 -7.42 28.72 4.53
N THR A 414 -8.49 29.18 3.89
CA THR A 414 -9.04 30.52 4.17
C THR A 414 -9.74 30.56 5.54
N ALA A 415 -9.93 31.76 6.09
CA ALA A 415 -10.66 31.92 7.36
C ALA A 415 -12.09 31.34 7.30
N SER A 416 -12.77 31.45 6.14
CA SER A 416 -14.09 30.84 5.92
C SER A 416 -14.04 29.32 5.89
N GLU A 417 -13.02 28.72 5.27
CA GLU A 417 -12.87 27.28 5.19
C GLU A 417 -12.46 26.68 6.55
N LEU A 418 -11.63 27.38 7.34
CA LEU A 418 -11.35 27.03 8.74
C LEU A 418 -12.64 27.02 9.57
N SER A 419 -13.41 28.12 9.51
CA SER A 419 -14.68 28.22 10.24
C SER A 419 -15.67 27.14 9.81
N ALA A 420 -15.78 26.86 8.51
CA ALA A 420 -16.67 25.82 8.00
C ALA A 420 -16.24 24.41 8.45
N THR A 421 -14.93 24.16 8.50
CA THR A 421 -14.36 22.90 9.00
C THR A 421 -14.68 22.70 10.48
N CYS A 422 -14.41 23.70 11.32
CA CYS A 422 -14.74 23.67 12.74
C CYS A 422 -16.24 23.49 12.97
N ASP A 423 -17.08 24.25 12.26
CA ASP A 423 -18.53 24.12 12.32
C ASP A 423 -18.99 22.71 11.95
N SER A 424 -18.37 22.09 10.95
CA SER A 424 -18.73 20.76 10.47
C SER A 424 -18.50 19.69 11.52
N ILE A 425 -17.29 19.65 12.12
CA ILE A 425 -16.96 18.62 13.11
C ILE A 425 -17.71 18.83 14.43
N LEU A 426 -17.86 20.08 14.88
CA LEU A 426 -18.57 20.39 16.13
C LEU A 426 -20.07 20.08 16.05
N LYS A 427 -20.68 20.16 14.86
CA LYS A 427 -22.08 19.79 14.64
C LYS A 427 -22.28 18.29 14.40
N GLN A 428 -21.22 17.57 14.03
CA GLN A 428 -21.24 16.10 13.93
C GLN A 428 -21.20 15.44 15.31
N ASP A 429 -20.44 15.99 16.26
CA ASP A 429 -20.33 15.52 17.66
C ASP A 429 -21.68 15.09 18.28
N PRO A 430 -22.71 15.97 18.37
CA PRO A 430 -23.98 15.58 18.98
C PRO A 430 -24.75 14.54 18.17
N VAL A 431 -24.52 14.44 16.85
CA VAL A 431 -25.16 13.40 16.01
C VAL A 431 -24.56 12.03 16.35
N PHE A 432 -23.24 11.94 16.46
CA PHE A 432 -22.56 10.72 16.89
C PHE A 432 -23.07 10.25 18.25
N HIS A 433 -23.01 11.13 19.27
CA HIS A 433 -23.42 10.80 20.64
C HIS A 433 -24.90 10.37 20.72
N ASN A 434 -25.78 10.98 19.90
CA ASN A 434 -27.19 10.57 19.83
C ASN A 434 -27.40 9.18 19.20
N ILE A 435 -26.52 8.77 18.28
CA ILE A 435 -26.59 7.45 17.64
C ILE A 435 -26.13 6.38 18.63
N VAL A 436 -24.97 6.57 19.28
CA VAL A 436 -24.32 5.53 20.09
C VAL A 436 -24.74 5.55 21.56
N LYS A 437 -25.26 6.70 22.04
CA LYS A 437 -25.72 6.91 23.41
C LYS A 437 -24.65 6.50 24.44
N ASP A 438 -23.43 6.95 24.22
CA ASP A 438 -22.31 6.72 25.14
C ASP A 438 -22.49 7.47 26.47
N ASN A 439 -21.63 7.17 27.44
CA ASN A 439 -21.62 7.81 28.75
C ASN A 439 -20.33 8.63 28.97
N GLY A 440 -19.71 9.12 27.89
CA GLY A 440 -18.38 9.70 27.88
C GLY A 440 -17.29 8.72 27.41
N PRO A 441 -16.01 9.14 27.43
CA PRO A 441 -14.92 8.36 26.89
C PRO A 441 -14.81 6.97 27.51
N VAL A 442 -14.37 6.00 26.71
CA VAL A 442 -14.06 4.65 27.21
C VAL A 442 -12.99 4.71 28.29
N LYS A 443 -12.94 3.68 29.13
CA LYS A 443 -11.97 3.60 30.21
C LYS A 443 -10.54 3.70 29.64
N ASP A 444 -9.67 4.39 30.38
CA ASP A 444 -8.25 4.57 30.08
C ASP A 444 -7.94 5.39 28.81
N ASP A 445 -8.92 5.94 28.09
CA ASP A 445 -8.66 6.94 27.05
C ASP A 445 -8.35 8.32 27.71
N ASN A 446 -7.11 8.77 27.54
CA ASN A 446 -6.59 10.03 28.04
C ASN A 446 -6.55 11.14 26.99
N ASN A 447 -7.10 10.90 25.80
CA ASN A 447 -7.19 11.92 24.76
C ASN A 447 -8.09 13.07 25.25
N THR A 448 -7.92 14.26 24.67
CA THR A 448 -8.76 15.42 25.01
C THR A 448 -9.15 16.22 23.78
N SER A 449 -8.32 16.17 22.72
CA SER A 449 -8.58 16.84 21.46
C SER A 449 -7.98 16.07 20.29
N ILE A 450 -8.59 16.20 19.12
CA ILE A 450 -8.01 15.76 17.84
C ILE A 450 -7.26 16.91 17.16
N GLU A 451 -6.16 16.59 16.48
CA GLU A 451 -5.47 17.49 15.55
C GLU A 451 -5.83 17.13 14.11
N ILE A 452 -6.54 18.01 13.42
CA ILE A 452 -6.89 17.86 12.01
C ILE A 452 -5.77 18.51 11.19
N VAL A 453 -5.02 17.70 10.46
CA VAL A 453 -3.94 18.14 9.60
C VAL A 453 -4.42 18.20 8.15
N ALA A 454 -4.32 19.38 7.52
CA ALA A 454 -4.77 19.59 6.15
C ALA A 454 -3.62 20.14 5.28
N PHE A 455 -3.16 19.32 4.34
CA PHE A 455 -2.26 19.76 3.26
C PHE A 455 -3.06 20.42 2.13
N ASN A 456 -2.43 21.33 1.38
CA ASN A 456 -3.10 22.12 0.34
C ASN A 456 -3.60 21.25 -0.84
N SER A 457 -2.94 20.12 -1.10
CA SER A 457 -3.31 19.24 -2.20
C SER A 457 -2.89 17.80 -1.96
N SER A 458 -3.42 16.88 -2.78
CA SER A 458 -2.95 15.48 -2.82
C SER A 458 -1.45 15.38 -3.12
N ALA A 459 -0.89 16.31 -3.91
CA ALA A 459 0.53 16.36 -4.22
C ALA A 459 1.36 16.77 -3.00
N ASP A 460 0.91 17.77 -2.23
CA ASP A 460 1.55 18.17 -0.98
C ASP A 460 1.47 17.06 0.08
N TYR A 461 0.31 16.40 0.20
CA TYR A 461 0.14 15.25 1.09
C TYR A 461 1.15 14.15 0.78
N LYS A 462 1.27 13.74 -0.49
CA LYS A 462 2.25 12.74 -0.94
C LYS A 462 3.70 13.18 -0.75
N THR A 463 3.97 14.49 -0.83
CA THR A 463 5.30 15.04 -0.63
C THR A 463 5.70 15.04 0.85
N TYR A 464 4.80 15.49 1.73
CA TYR A 464 5.17 15.86 3.10
C TYR A 464 4.68 14.90 4.19
N ALA A 465 3.49 14.32 4.03
CA ALA A 465 2.83 13.63 5.15
C ALA A 465 3.61 12.39 5.62
N GLY A 466 4.21 11.64 4.68
CA GLY A 466 5.06 10.49 5.01
C GLY A 466 6.30 10.87 5.81
N VAL A 467 6.94 12.01 5.52
CA VAL A 467 8.09 12.51 6.27
C VAL A 467 7.68 13.02 7.65
N VAL A 468 6.61 13.82 7.70
CA VAL A 468 6.18 14.49 8.94
C VAL A 468 5.58 13.50 9.95
N PHE A 469 4.74 12.57 9.48
CA PHE A 469 3.93 11.72 10.35
C PHE A 469 4.31 10.24 10.29
N GLY A 470 5.11 9.80 9.32
CA GLY A 470 5.49 8.39 9.17
C GLY A 470 4.34 7.50 8.69
N ILE A 471 3.48 8.04 7.82
CA ILE A 471 2.32 7.36 7.26
C ILE A 471 2.51 7.01 5.79
N ASP A 472 1.79 5.98 5.34
CA ASP A 472 1.55 5.78 3.92
C ASP A 472 0.68 6.92 3.35
N THR A 473 0.98 7.36 2.13
CA THR A 473 0.29 8.48 1.47
C THR A 473 -0.50 8.04 0.22
N ASN A 474 -0.69 6.74 0.00
CA ASN A 474 -1.50 6.17 -1.06
C ASN A 474 -2.97 6.00 -0.62
N ASN A 475 -3.51 7.04 0.02
CA ASN A 475 -4.85 7.07 0.58
C ASN A 475 -5.41 8.50 0.54
N GLY A 476 -6.70 8.65 0.89
CA GLY A 476 -7.38 9.94 0.97
C GLY A 476 -7.03 10.77 2.21
N GLY A 477 -6.36 10.15 3.17
CA GLY A 477 -6.13 10.64 4.51
C GLY A 477 -6.12 9.48 5.49
N MET A 478 -5.59 9.72 6.68
CA MET A 478 -5.40 8.68 7.69
C MET A 478 -5.69 9.24 9.08
N TYR A 479 -6.53 8.53 9.83
CA TYR A 479 -6.62 8.69 11.27
C TYR A 479 -5.48 7.92 11.96
N LEU A 480 -4.67 8.65 12.72
CA LEU A 480 -3.64 8.13 13.61
C LEU A 480 -4.09 8.34 15.06
N GLU A 481 -4.59 7.27 15.67
CA GLU A 481 -5.03 7.27 17.06
C GLU A 481 -3.86 7.42 18.03
N GLY A 482 -2.75 6.70 17.80
CA GLY A 482 -1.64 6.61 18.75
C GLY A 482 -1.95 5.64 19.89
N ASP A 483 -1.42 5.90 21.08
CA ASP A 483 -1.72 5.15 22.29
C ASP A 483 -2.69 5.96 23.15
N PRO A 484 -4.01 5.66 23.13
CA PRO A 484 -5.00 6.44 23.87
C PRO A 484 -4.76 6.41 25.39
N ALA A 485 -4.06 5.39 25.93
CA ALA A 485 -3.74 5.30 27.34
C ALA A 485 -2.52 6.13 27.75
N ALA A 486 -1.68 6.56 26.80
CA ALA A 486 -0.51 7.37 27.11
C ALA A 486 -0.89 8.83 27.44
N GLU A 487 -0.35 9.35 28.55
CA GLU A 487 -0.44 10.78 28.84
C GLU A 487 0.22 11.60 27.73
N GLY A 488 -0.51 12.59 27.22
CA GLY A 488 -0.02 13.45 26.14
C GLY A 488 -0.13 12.84 24.74
N ASN A 489 -0.85 11.73 24.58
CA ASN A 489 -1.23 11.25 23.25
C ASN A 489 -1.98 12.34 22.47
N GLN A 490 -1.71 12.43 21.17
CA GLN A 490 -2.37 13.38 20.28
C GLN A 490 -2.92 12.62 19.07
N PRO A 491 -4.21 12.28 19.07
CA PRO A 491 -4.85 11.68 17.91
C PRO A 491 -4.86 12.70 16.77
N ARG A 492 -4.61 12.23 15.55
CA ARG A 492 -4.52 13.07 14.35
C ARG A 492 -5.37 12.52 13.24
N PHE A 493 -6.11 13.38 12.57
CA PHE A 493 -6.64 13.09 11.25
C PHE A 493 -5.80 13.86 10.23
N ILE A 494 -5.10 13.16 9.34
CA ILE A 494 -4.15 13.75 8.40
C ILE A 494 -4.67 13.56 6.98
N ALA A 495 -4.95 14.65 6.25
CA ALA A 495 -5.49 14.61 4.90
C ALA A 495 -5.09 15.86 4.10
N TYR A 496 -5.77 16.08 2.97
CA TYR A 496 -5.58 17.22 2.10
C TYR A 496 -6.90 17.85 1.65
N GLU A 497 -6.80 19.08 1.18
CA GLU A 497 -7.90 19.76 0.52
C GLU A 497 -8.22 19.11 -0.82
N GLN A 498 -9.51 18.93 -1.07
CA GLN A 498 -10.03 18.48 -2.35
C GLN A 498 -11.25 19.34 -2.69
N ARG A 499 -11.37 19.81 -3.93
CA ARG A 499 -12.62 20.41 -4.40
C ARG A 499 -13.65 19.31 -4.65
N ALA A 500 -14.86 19.47 -4.12
CA ALA A 500 -16.01 18.63 -4.44
C ALA A 500 -16.40 18.78 -5.93
N GLU A 501 -17.25 17.90 -6.45
CA GLU A 501 -17.65 17.92 -7.87
C GLU A 501 -18.34 19.24 -8.28
N ASP A 502 -19.03 19.90 -7.35
CA ASP A 502 -19.65 21.21 -7.53
C ASP A 502 -18.68 22.39 -7.31
N GLY A 503 -17.40 22.11 -7.06
CA GLY A 503 -16.34 23.09 -6.80
C GLY A 503 -16.26 23.55 -5.33
N ALA A 504 -17.12 23.05 -4.44
CA ALA A 504 -17.07 23.41 -3.03
C ALA A 504 -15.78 22.93 -2.35
N PHE A 505 -15.33 23.67 -1.35
CA PHE A 505 -14.22 23.27 -0.49
C PHE A 505 -14.60 22.05 0.37
N GLN A 506 -13.68 21.09 0.50
CA GLN A 506 -13.73 20.08 1.54
C GLN A 506 -12.30 19.62 1.90
N ILE A 507 -12.08 19.29 3.16
CA ILE A 507 -10.99 18.39 3.54
C ILE A 507 -11.47 16.97 3.20
N TRP A 508 -10.69 16.25 2.40
CA TRP A 508 -11.10 14.93 1.92
C TRP A 508 -11.41 13.99 3.08
N ASN A 509 -12.56 13.30 3.04
CA ASN A 509 -13.02 12.36 4.06
C ASN A 509 -13.21 12.90 5.50
N LEU A 510 -13.26 14.23 5.69
CA LEU A 510 -13.33 14.85 7.02
C LEU A 510 -14.31 14.20 8.00
N ASN A 511 -15.57 14.06 7.61
CA ASN A 511 -16.62 13.55 8.51
C ASN A 511 -16.51 12.03 8.75
N HIS A 512 -15.95 11.28 7.79
CA HIS A 512 -15.66 9.84 7.96
C HIS A 512 -14.55 9.66 9.01
N GLU A 513 -13.42 10.34 8.82
CA GLU A 513 -12.25 10.25 9.68
C GLU A 513 -12.48 10.85 11.07
N TYR A 514 -13.29 11.91 11.16
CA TYR A 514 -13.74 12.41 12.46
C TYR A 514 -14.60 11.39 13.21
N THR A 515 -15.39 10.56 12.50
CA THR A 515 -16.14 9.49 13.16
C THR A 515 -15.21 8.44 13.76
N HIS A 516 -14.10 8.10 13.12
CA HIS A 516 -13.13 7.15 13.69
C HIS A 516 -12.52 7.63 15.00
N TYR A 517 -12.23 8.93 15.10
CA TYR A 517 -11.82 9.53 16.38
C TYR A 517 -12.89 9.39 17.45
N LEU A 518 -14.16 9.68 17.11
CA LEU A 518 -15.25 9.54 18.07
C LEU A 518 -15.50 8.07 18.46
N ASP A 519 -15.49 7.14 17.50
CA ASP A 519 -15.69 5.70 17.72
C ASP A 519 -14.58 5.12 18.60
N GLY A 520 -13.30 5.43 18.30
CA GLY A 520 -12.16 5.05 19.14
C GLY A 520 -12.27 5.61 20.57
N ARG A 521 -12.66 6.87 20.72
CA ARG A 521 -12.75 7.52 22.03
C ARG A 521 -13.95 7.05 22.87
N PHE A 522 -15.10 6.79 22.26
CA PHE A 522 -16.37 6.63 22.97
C PHE A 522 -16.98 5.24 22.88
N ASP A 523 -16.54 4.40 21.95
CA ASP A 523 -17.10 3.07 21.71
C ASP A 523 -16.07 1.93 21.75
N MET A 524 -14.86 2.12 21.25
CA MET A 524 -13.85 1.06 21.14
C MET A 524 -12.76 1.18 22.20
N TYR A 525 -12.76 0.30 23.21
CA TYR A 525 -11.74 0.33 24.26
C TYR A 525 -10.35 -0.10 23.77
N GLY A 526 -9.32 0.67 24.15
CA GLY A 526 -7.93 0.40 23.80
C GLY A 526 -7.51 1.08 22.49
N ASP A 527 -6.33 0.75 21.99
CA ASP A 527 -5.90 1.22 20.67
C ASP A 527 -6.57 0.41 19.55
N PHE A 528 -6.41 0.89 18.32
CA PHE A 528 -6.89 0.19 17.14
C PHE A 528 -6.45 -1.29 17.07
N ALA A 529 -5.24 -1.64 17.53
CA ALA A 529 -4.78 -3.03 17.53
C ALA A 529 -5.60 -3.92 18.49
N ALA A 530 -6.03 -3.40 19.64
CA ALA A 530 -6.96 -4.09 20.53
C ALA A 530 -8.30 -4.38 19.83
N GLY A 531 -8.81 -3.41 19.08
CA GLY A 531 -10.04 -3.52 18.27
C GLY A 531 -9.99 -4.51 17.12
N GLN A 532 -8.79 -4.86 16.64
CA GLN A 532 -8.60 -5.80 15.53
C GLN A 532 -8.38 -7.26 15.97
N THR A 533 -8.50 -7.57 17.27
CA THR A 533 -8.33 -8.95 17.78
C THR A 533 -9.43 -9.92 17.32
N THR A 534 -10.59 -9.38 16.93
CA THR A 534 -11.68 -10.10 16.26
C THR A 534 -12.13 -9.31 15.01
N PRO A 535 -12.90 -9.91 14.09
CA PRO A 535 -13.46 -9.16 12.96
C PRO A 535 -14.39 -8.02 13.40
N THR A 536 -13.94 -6.78 13.23
CA THR A 536 -14.65 -5.55 13.58
C THR A 536 -14.82 -4.59 12.40
N VAL A 537 -14.22 -4.88 11.24
CA VAL A 537 -14.12 -3.95 10.10
C VAL A 537 -15.48 -3.51 9.55
N MET A 538 -16.49 -4.40 9.57
CA MET A 538 -17.86 -4.04 9.20
C MET A 538 -18.39 -2.89 10.06
N TRP A 539 -18.16 -2.94 11.37
CA TRP A 539 -18.52 -1.86 12.28
C TRP A 539 -17.65 -0.64 12.02
N VAL A 540 -16.32 -0.76 12.16
CA VAL A 540 -15.38 0.38 12.08
C VAL A 540 -15.64 1.23 10.82
N GLU A 541 -15.53 0.63 9.63
CA GLU A 541 -15.67 1.40 8.39
C GLU A 541 -17.13 1.69 8.02
N GLY A 542 -18.02 0.71 8.26
CA GLY A 542 -19.44 0.88 7.97
C GLY A 542 -20.12 1.94 8.83
N PHE A 543 -19.70 2.08 10.08
CA PHE A 543 -20.24 3.04 11.02
C PHE A 543 -19.75 4.46 10.72
N ALA A 544 -18.48 4.63 10.39
CA ALA A 544 -17.97 5.90 9.93
C ALA A 544 -18.65 6.39 8.64
N GLU A 545 -18.88 5.49 7.69
CA GLU A 545 -19.68 5.79 6.51
C GLU A 545 -21.11 6.18 6.90
N TYR A 546 -21.73 5.42 7.81
CA TYR A 546 -23.09 5.68 8.25
C TYR A 546 -23.23 7.06 8.88
N VAL A 547 -22.36 7.43 9.83
CA VAL A 547 -22.38 8.73 10.50
C VAL A 547 -22.07 9.85 9.51
N SER A 548 -21.06 9.70 8.67
CA SER A 548 -20.65 10.70 7.68
C SER A 548 -21.78 11.04 6.71
N TYR A 549 -22.36 10.06 6.03
CA TYR A 549 -23.46 10.26 5.08
C TYR A 549 -24.73 10.77 5.78
N SER A 550 -25.05 10.25 6.97
CA SER A 550 -26.20 10.70 7.77
C SER A 550 -26.08 12.17 8.16
N TYR A 551 -24.94 12.56 8.74
CA TYR A 551 -24.68 13.91 9.18
C TYR A 551 -24.72 14.89 7.99
N ARG A 552 -24.01 14.57 6.91
CA ARG A 552 -23.96 15.37 5.69
C ARG A 552 -25.28 15.42 4.93
N GLY A 553 -26.21 14.50 5.23
CA GLY A 553 -27.51 14.43 4.56
C GLY A 553 -27.35 14.11 3.08
N VAL A 554 -26.36 13.28 2.74
CA VAL A 554 -26.03 12.88 1.37
C VAL A 554 -26.45 11.43 1.19
N THR A 555 -27.03 11.10 0.03
CA THR A 555 -27.36 9.72 -0.31
C THR A 555 -26.10 8.96 -0.70
N TYR A 556 -25.94 7.75 -0.18
CA TYR A 556 -24.83 6.88 -0.59
C TYR A 556 -25.24 6.00 -1.79
N ASP A 557 -25.37 6.62 -2.97
CA ASP A 557 -25.92 5.97 -4.17
C ASP A 557 -25.21 4.66 -4.54
N ARG A 558 -23.88 4.59 -4.37
CA ARG A 558 -23.12 3.36 -4.64
C ARG A 558 -23.49 2.22 -3.71
N ALA A 559 -23.67 2.50 -2.41
CA ALA A 559 -24.13 1.47 -1.48
C ALA A 559 -25.56 1.01 -1.81
N ILE A 560 -26.42 1.92 -2.29
CA ILE A 560 -27.77 1.57 -2.75
C ILE A 560 -27.72 0.69 -4.01
N GLU A 561 -26.80 0.97 -4.94
CA GLU A 561 -26.56 0.10 -6.11
C GLU A 561 -26.07 -1.29 -5.70
N GLU A 562 -25.11 -1.38 -4.76
CA GLU A 562 -24.65 -2.65 -4.20
C GLU A 562 -25.78 -3.43 -3.51
N ALA A 563 -26.66 -2.74 -2.77
CA ALA A 563 -27.80 -3.37 -2.13
C ALA A 563 -28.69 -4.12 -3.15
N GLY A 564 -28.87 -3.56 -4.35
CA GLY A 564 -29.63 -4.19 -5.44
C GLY A 564 -29.02 -5.48 -5.97
N LYS A 565 -27.71 -5.71 -5.76
CA LYS A 565 -27.03 -6.94 -6.17
C LYS A 565 -27.23 -8.10 -5.19
N ASN A 566 -27.58 -7.79 -3.93
CA ASN A 566 -27.83 -8.78 -2.87
C ASN A 566 -26.68 -9.82 -2.74
N THR A 567 -25.44 -9.34 -2.85
CA THR A 567 -24.24 -10.18 -2.96
C THR A 567 -23.85 -10.86 -1.64
N TYR A 568 -23.99 -10.17 -0.51
CA TYR A 568 -23.60 -10.68 0.80
C TYR A 568 -24.79 -10.81 1.76
N LYS A 569 -24.81 -11.91 2.51
CA LYS A 569 -25.65 -12.06 3.71
C LYS A 569 -25.05 -11.26 4.86
N LEU A 570 -25.89 -10.81 5.80
CA LEU A 570 -25.43 -10.05 6.97
C LEU A 570 -24.40 -10.85 7.79
N SER A 571 -24.65 -12.14 7.99
CA SER A 571 -23.74 -13.05 8.69
C SER A 571 -22.34 -13.12 8.08
N GLN A 572 -22.21 -12.93 6.77
CA GLN A 572 -20.91 -12.86 6.09
C GLN A 572 -20.19 -11.54 6.40
N LEU A 573 -20.93 -10.45 6.58
CA LEU A 573 -20.36 -9.13 6.87
C LEU A 573 -19.75 -9.08 8.28
N PHE A 574 -20.31 -9.82 9.26
CA PHE A 574 -19.73 -9.93 10.60
C PHE A 574 -18.31 -10.53 10.63
N GLY A 575 -17.91 -11.26 9.60
CA GLY A 575 -16.57 -11.83 9.46
C GLY A 575 -15.61 -11.00 8.60
N THR A 576 -15.94 -9.74 8.30
CA THR A 576 -15.12 -8.88 7.44
C THR A 576 -13.84 -8.46 8.17
N THR A 577 -12.70 -8.65 7.51
CA THR A 577 -11.37 -8.15 7.91
C THR A 577 -10.74 -7.42 6.73
N TYR A 578 -9.67 -6.66 6.95
CA TYR A 578 -8.97 -5.98 5.86
C TYR A 578 -8.30 -6.96 4.90
N GLU A 579 -7.97 -8.16 5.36
CA GLU A 579 -7.28 -9.20 4.59
C GLU A 579 -8.22 -10.05 3.73
N ASN A 580 -9.52 -10.12 4.08
CA ASN A 580 -10.46 -11.03 3.45
C ASN A 580 -11.55 -10.34 2.61
N ALA A 581 -11.43 -9.03 2.42
CA ALA A 581 -12.45 -8.20 1.81
C ALA A 581 -11.84 -7.21 0.83
N ASP A 582 -12.58 -6.95 -0.25
CA ASP A 582 -12.27 -5.83 -1.14
C ASP A 582 -12.83 -4.53 -0.56
N THR A 583 -12.50 -3.41 -1.20
CA THR A 583 -12.98 -2.09 -0.81
C THR A 583 -14.51 -2.02 -0.81
N THR A 584 -15.18 -2.69 -1.76
CA THR A 584 -16.64 -2.70 -1.86
C THR A 584 -17.30 -3.32 -0.62
N ARG A 585 -16.78 -4.47 -0.18
CA ARG A 585 -17.27 -5.17 1.00
C ARG A 585 -16.98 -4.40 2.29
N ILE A 586 -15.83 -3.76 2.39
CA ILE A 586 -15.42 -2.99 3.57
C ILE A 586 -16.36 -1.80 3.79
N TYR A 587 -16.54 -0.96 2.75
CA TYR A 587 -17.19 0.34 2.94
C TYR A 587 -18.68 0.34 2.58
N GLN A 588 -19.05 -0.07 1.35
CA GLN A 588 -20.45 -0.03 0.92
C GLN A 588 -21.27 -1.09 1.64
N TRP A 589 -20.79 -2.34 1.69
CA TRP A 589 -21.49 -3.39 2.43
C TRP A 589 -21.38 -3.23 3.95
N GLY A 590 -20.25 -2.71 4.45
CA GLY A 590 -20.14 -2.26 5.85
C GLY A 590 -21.24 -1.26 6.22
N TYR A 591 -21.39 -0.19 5.42
CA TYR A 591 -22.43 0.82 5.59
C TYR A 591 -23.84 0.21 5.60
N LEU A 592 -24.16 -0.69 4.65
CA LEU A 592 -25.47 -1.35 4.58
C LEU A 592 -25.73 -2.22 5.81
N GLY A 593 -24.73 -2.98 6.25
CA GLY A 593 -24.81 -3.83 7.44
C GLY A 593 -25.04 -3.00 8.72
N VAL A 594 -24.24 -1.97 8.94
CA VAL A 594 -24.38 -1.08 10.11
C VAL A 594 -25.71 -0.33 10.08
N ARG A 595 -26.09 0.24 8.93
CA ARG A 595 -27.36 0.94 8.76
C ARG A 595 -28.54 0.05 9.09
N TYR A 596 -28.58 -1.18 8.57
CA TYR A 596 -29.62 -2.14 8.88
C TYR A 596 -29.66 -2.48 10.37
N MET A 597 -28.50 -2.77 10.99
CA MET A 597 -28.43 -3.11 12.41
C MET A 597 -28.94 -1.97 13.30
N LEU A 598 -28.54 -0.73 13.01
CA LEU A 598 -28.99 0.44 13.78
C LEU A 598 -30.49 0.72 13.64
N GLN A 599 -31.06 0.50 12.45
CA GLN A 599 -32.48 0.75 12.19
C GLN A 599 -33.39 -0.36 12.70
N SER A 600 -33.00 -1.61 12.46
CA SER A 600 -33.85 -2.79 12.67
C SER A 600 -33.60 -3.46 14.02
N HIS A 601 -32.37 -3.40 14.54
CA HIS A 601 -31.94 -4.13 15.75
C HIS A 601 -31.14 -3.26 16.73
N PRO A 602 -31.64 -2.08 17.14
CA PRO A 602 -30.88 -1.14 17.98
C PRO A 602 -30.50 -1.70 19.37
N GLU A 603 -31.26 -2.65 19.92
CA GLU A 603 -30.95 -3.29 21.21
C GLU A 603 -29.73 -4.23 21.10
N ASP A 604 -29.60 -4.95 19.98
CA ASP A 604 -28.43 -5.78 19.71
C ASP A 604 -27.19 -4.91 19.48
N VAL A 605 -27.34 -3.75 18.83
CA VAL A 605 -26.25 -2.76 18.69
C VAL A 605 -25.87 -2.17 20.05
N ALA A 606 -26.82 -1.84 20.91
CA ALA A 606 -26.51 -1.35 22.26
C ALA A 606 -25.72 -2.39 23.08
N THR A 607 -26.04 -3.67 22.92
CA THR A 607 -25.29 -4.77 23.54
C THR A 607 -23.88 -4.90 22.94
N LEU A 608 -23.75 -4.82 21.62
CA LEU A 608 -22.47 -4.83 20.91
C LEU A 608 -21.54 -3.72 21.40
N LEU A 609 -22.04 -2.48 21.42
CA LEU A 609 -21.31 -1.32 21.92
C LEU A 609 -20.94 -1.46 23.39
N GLY A 610 -21.80 -2.06 24.21
CA GLY A 610 -21.48 -2.40 25.60
C GLY A 610 -20.23 -3.26 25.72
N HIS A 611 -20.10 -4.29 24.87
CA HIS A 611 -18.90 -5.13 24.83
C HIS A 611 -17.67 -4.39 24.31
N TYR A 612 -17.78 -3.61 23.22
CA TYR A 612 -16.65 -2.83 22.70
C TYR A 612 -16.11 -1.82 23.71
N ARG A 613 -16.99 -1.09 24.41
CA ARG A 613 -16.60 -0.11 25.44
C ARG A 613 -15.91 -0.74 26.66
N ALA A 614 -16.18 -2.02 26.90
CA ALA A 614 -15.56 -2.80 27.96
C ALA A 614 -14.27 -3.53 27.52
N GLY A 615 -13.92 -3.47 26.23
CA GLY A 615 -12.80 -4.23 25.65
C GLY A 615 -13.08 -5.73 25.53
N GLU A 616 -14.35 -6.14 25.57
CA GLU A 616 -14.77 -7.54 25.53
C GLU A 616 -14.96 -8.02 24.08
N TYR A 617 -13.91 -7.89 23.26
CA TYR A 617 -13.96 -8.14 21.80
C TYR A 617 -14.38 -9.58 21.43
N ASP A 618 -14.03 -10.58 22.24
CA ASP A 618 -14.48 -11.97 22.05
C ASP A 618 -15.98 -12.14 22.32
N ALA A 619 -16.52 -11.42 23.31
CA ALA A 619 -17.94 -11.45 23.64
C ALA A 619 -18.76 -10.73 22.56
N ALA A 620 -18.29 -9.56 22.11
CA ALA A 620 -18.83 -8.83 20.97
C ALA A 620 -18.87 -9.72 19.71
N HIS A 621 -17.78 -10.41 19.40
CA HIS A 621 -17.72 -11.29 18.24
C HIS A 621 -18.65 -12.51 18.39
N SER A 622 -18.77 -13.06 19.59
CA SER A 622 -19.71 -14.16 19.88
C SER A 622 -21.18 -13.73 19.76
N LEU A 623 -21.52 -12.49 20.15
CA LEU A 623 -22.84 -11.91 19.91
C LEU A 623 -23.15 -11.89 18.40
N LEU A 624 -22.24 -11.35 17.59
CA LEU A 624 -22.43 -11.26 16.13
C LEU A 624 -22.49 -12.65 15.47
N ARG A 625 -21.53 -13.52 15.77
CA ARG A 625 -21.36 -14.82 15.10
C ARG A 625 -22.37 -15.88 15.55
N ASP A 626 -22.60 -15.99 16.86
CA ASP A 626 -23.33 -17.13 17.43
C ASP A 626 -24.74 -16.77 17.86
N THR A 627 -24.92 -15.61 18.50
CA THR A 627 -26.22 -15.20 19.05
C THR A 627 -27.11 -14.65 17.94
N ILE A 628 -26.58 -13.73 17.13
CA ILE A 628 -27.25 -13.23 15.93
C ILE A 628 -27.10 -14.26 14.81
N GLY A 629 -25.84 -14.60 14.48
CA GLY A 629 -25.52 -15.58 13.43
C GLY A 629 -26.28 -15.29 12.14
N THR A 630 -27.05 -16.27 11.67
CA THR A 630 -27.84 -16.16 10.42
C THR A 630 -29.29 -15.69 10.63
N LYS A 631 -29.69 -15.39 11.87
CA LYS A 631 -31.08 -15.07 12.25
C LYS A 631 -31.67 -13.92 11.43
N TYR A 632 -30.83 -12.95 11.06
CA TYR A 632 -31.24 -11.74 10.35
C TYR A 632 -30.94 -11.77 8.84
N ASP A 633 -30.37 -12.85 8.30
CA ASP A 633 -29.96 -12.89 6.88
C ASP A 633 -31.14 -12.70 5.92
N ALA A 634 -32.28 -13.34 6.20
CA ALA A 634 -33.48 -13.22 5.35
C ALA A 634 -34.10 -11.82 5.43
N ASP A 635 -34.22 -11.26 6.64
CA ASP A 635 -34.76 -9.91 6.84
C ASP A 635 -33.83 -8.83 6.29
N PHE A 636 -32.51 -9.02 6.38
CA PHE A 636 -31.54 -8.16 5.72
C PHE A 636 -31.69 -8.18 4.19
N ALA A 637 -31.84 -9.35 3.58
CA ALA A 637 -32.06 -9.46 2.13
C ALA A 637 -33.34 -8.75 1.66
N ASP A 638 -34.42 -8.82 2.46
CA ASP A 638 -35.66 -8.09 2.21
C ASP A 638 -35.47 -6.57 2.39
N TRP A 639 -34.73 -6.15 3.42
CA TRP A 639 -34.38 -4.74 3.65
C TRP A 639 -33.52 -4.18 2.50
N LEU A 640 -32.53 -4.92 2.00
CA LEU A 640 -31.70 -4.52 0.86
C LEU A 640 -32.54 -4.30 -0.40
N SER A 641 -33.53 -5.17 -0.64
CA SER A 641 -34.44 -5.06 -1.79
C SER A 641 -35.27 -3.77 -1.73
N LYS A 642 -35.74 -3.38 -0.54
CA LYS A 642 -36.42 -2.09 -0.33
C LYS A 642 -35.47 -0.90 -0.49
N CYS A 643 -34.26 -1.02 0.04
CA CYS A 643 -33.23 -0.01 -0.05
C CYS A 643 -32.85 0.29 -1.51
N ALA A 644 -32.64 -0.75 -2.32
CA ALA A 644 -32.42 -0.62 -3.76
C ALA A 644 -33.59 0.05 -4.50
N GLY A 645 -34.81 -0.10 -3.99
CA GLY A 645 -36.01 0.60 -4.46
C GLY A 645 -36.17 2.04 -3.97
N GLY A 646 -35.18 2.57 -3.23
CA GLY A 646 -35.17 3.94 -2.69
C GLY A 646 -35.65 4.07 -1.25
N ASP A 647 -36.05 2.98 -0.59
CA ASP A 647 -36.47 2.97 0.81
C ASP A 647 -35.46 2.21 1.69
N CYS A 648 -34.39 2.91 2.06
CA CYS A 648 -33.36 2.39 2.98
C CYS A 648 -33.67 2.75 4.45
N GLY A 649 -34.94 3.02 4.79
CA GLY A 649 -35.34 3.53 6.10
C GLY A 649 -34.82 4.95 6.39
N GLN A 650 -35.26 5.53 7.51
CA GLN A 650 -34.87 6.90 7.89
C GLN A 650 -33.43 6.94 8.40
N LEU A 651 -32.69 7.98 7.99
CA LEU A 651 -31.46 8.39 8.65
C LEU A 651 -31.82 9.07 9.98
N PRO A 652 -30.94 9.07 11.00
CA PRO A 652 -31.19 9.76 12.26
C PRO A 652 -31.57 11.21 11.98
N ALA A 653 -32.59 11.71 12.66
CA ALA A 653 -32.99 13.11 12.50
C ALA A 653 -31.78 14.01 12.78
N ARG A 654 -31.43 14.89 11.83
CA ARG A 654 -30.50 15.98 12.12
C ARG A 654 -31.04 16.70 13.35
N SER A 655 -30.25 16.76 14.42
CA SER A 655 -30.56 17.59 15.57
C SER A 655 -30.92 19.00 15.05
N ALA A 656 -32.17 19.42 15.27
CA ALA A 656 -32.67 20.66 14.73
C ALA A 656 -32.08 21.84 15.51
N ARG A 657 -31.15 22.55 14.85
CA ARG A 657 -30.63 23.90 15.13
C ARG A 657 -29.97 24.18 16.48
#